data_AF-A0AAJ6ZR40-F1
#
_entry.id   AF-A0AAJ6ZR40-F1
#
_cell.length_a   1.000
_cell.length_b   1.000
_cell.length_c   1.000
_cell.angle_alpha   90.00
_cell.angle_beta   90.00
_cell.angle_gamma   90.00
#
_symmetry.space_group_name_H-M   'P 1'
#
loop_
_entity.id
_entity.type
_entity.pdbx_description
1 polymer ?
#
loop_
_entity_poly.entity_id
_entity_poly.type
_entity_poly.pdbx_seq_one_letter_code
_entity_poly.pdbx_strand_id
1 'polypeptide(L)'
;MSANKESSLVQGYIELNKFCQSGDYERALKSAGKILQIAPTEQKAFHCKIICFIQLHNFKEALTVLSNPKNAALAADLYFEKAYTQYRLNCPKDALQTVDNAPELTLALKELRAQILYRLEQYQDCYNLYRDIVKNTTDDYEDERKANMSAVVANLAALNPNADLPQFEENTYELLYNAGSTLAMRGKYTEALPVLKRAEQTCVESVVEDGGTEEEAREEAAIIRVQQGYCLQSAGREKEAAALYQGVLKDKPSDQALVAVASNNLVVINRDSNVFDSRKRMKAATAEGLEHKLTSRQRAVIVYNQAILAIYSNQPEFCKQCCVKLSRELGQESRAALVEAASLARDGKRDAALALLAKHPGTHTLAAAQILLAQGERKAAIKLLEESEFKYRPGVIGALATLYCADGDHERASQMFLDVHQHYKNDTGSVALRSVWRAAGEVHQRVGRVSAAAQAHEALAGAQPHDRRSRARLVKLLAPSDPQRARALAAQLPPIQLQGAIDIEALESSKWMMGAKVVKKTVQSKQEQSPGTPGSELGVTKKQKRKRKTKLPPNADLSKPPDPERWLPKYERTAYRKRRGVRRDVIKGSQGMTTAAVDQYDMSKQPVSASPAGAGAAAKSPRPEKPADSAWQRKQQQKKKGKGRKW
;
A
#
# COMPACT_ATOMS: atom_id res chain seq x y z
N MET A 1 50.29 -28.68 -46.53
CA MET A 1 48.88 -28.45 -46.10
C MET A 1 48.71 -28.51 -44.58
N SER A 2 49.27 -29.49 -43.86
CA SER A 2 49.10 -29.61 -42.40
C SER A 2 49.75 -28.48 -41.58
N ALA A 3 51.01 -28.13 -41.88
CA ALA A 3 51.76 -27.11 -41.13
C ALA A 3 51.11 -25.70 -41.15
N ASN A 4 50.51 -25.30 -42.28
CA ASN A 4 49.80 -24.02 -42.38
C ASN A 4 48.51 -24.00 -41.56
N LYS A 5 47.81 -25.14 -41.44
CA LYS A 5 46.60 -25.25 -40.61
C LYS A 5 46.95 -25.13 -39.12
N GLU A 6 48.01 -25.80 -38.70
CA GLU A 6 48.48 -25.77 -37.31
C GLU A 6 48.97 -24.37 -36.91
N SER A 7 49.78 -23.72 -37.77
CA SER A 7 50.19 -22.33 -37.54
C SER A 7 48.99 -21.36 -37.48
N SER A 8 47.99 -21.56 -38.35
CA SER A 8 46.76 -20.75 -38.34
C SER A 8 45.92 -20.97 -37.07
N LEU A 9 45.87 -22.19 -36.55
CA LEU A 9 45.18 -22.50 -35.29
C LEU A 9 45.88 -21.84 -34.10
N VAL A 10 47.21 -21.95 -34.00
CA VAL A 10 48.00 -21.30 -32.95
C VAL A 10 47.76 -19.78 -32.96
N GLN A 11 47.85 -19.16 -34.14
CA GLN A 11 47.59 -17.72 -34.28
C GLN A 11 46.15 -17.37 -33.88
N GLY A 12 45.17 -18.18 -34.29
CA GLY A 12 43.77 -18.01 -33.89
C GLY A 12 43.56 -18.04 -32.38
N TYR A 13 44.25 -18.95 -31.68
CA TYR A 13 44.18 -19.05 -30.22
C TYR A 13 44.87 -17.88 -29.50
N ILE A 14 45.99 -17.39 -30.04
CA ILE A 14 46.65 -16.18 -29.51
C ILE A 14 45.72 -14.98 -29.60
N GLU A 15 45.06 -14.79 -30.75
CA GLU A 15 44.07 -13.73 -30.94
C GLU A 15 42.86 -13.90 -30.02
N LEU A 16 42.31 -15.11 -29.94
CA LEU A 16 41.17 -15.41 -29.07
C LEU A 16 41.49 -15.08 -27.62
N ASN A 17 42.62 -15.55 -27.10
CA ASN A 17 43.02 -15.29 -25.72
C ASN A 17 43.23 -13.79 -25.45
N LYS A 18 43.86 -13.07 -26.39
CA LYS A 18 44.02 -11.61 -26.29
C LYS A 18 42.67 -10.90 -26.17
N PHE A 19 41.70 -11.25 -27.01
CA PHE A 19 40.38 -10.61 -26.98
C PHE A 19 39.55 -11.00 -25.76
N CYS A 20 39.68 -12.24 -25.27
CA CYS A 20 39.07 -12.66 -24.01
C CYS A 20 39.63 -11.89 -22.81
N GLN A 21 40.96 -11.70 -22.74
CA GLN A 21 41.61 -10.93 -21.67
C GLN A 21 41.23 -9.44 -21.69
N SER A 22 41.00 -8.88 -22.88
CA SER A 22 40.57 -7.48 -23.01
C SER A 22 39.05 -7.28 -22.89
N GLY A 23 38.27 -8.35 -22.72
CA GLY A 23 36.80 -8.29 -22.71
C GLY A 23 36.17 -7.90 -24.06
N ASP A 24 36.90 -7.98 -25.17
CA ASP A 24 36.38 -7.68 -26.52
C ASP A 24 35.69 -8.92 -27.10
N TYR A 25 34.48 -9.19 -26.58
CA TYR A 25 33.74 -10.41 -26.89
C TYR A 25 33.27 -10.48 -28.35
N GLU A 26 33.12 -9.35 -29.04
CA GLU A 26 32.77 -9.34 -30.47
C GLU A 26 33.91 -9.89 -31.33
N ARG A 27 35.15 -9.46 -31.07
CA ARG A 27 36.32 -9.97 -31.79
C ARG A 27 36.68 -11.38 -31.34
N ALA A 28 36.57 -11.68 -30.05
CA ALA A 28 36.73 -13.04 -29.54
C ALA A 28 35.77 -14.02 -30.23
N LEU A 29 34.50 -13.63 -30.41
CA LEU A 29 33.50 -14.44 -31.11
C LEU A 29 33.91 -14.73 -32.56
N LYS A 30 34.43 -13.72 -33.28
CA LYS A 30 34.93 -13.89 -34.65
C LYS A 30 36.15 -14.82 -34.69
N SER A 31 37.10 -14.66 -33.78
CA SER A 31 38.29 -15.51 -33.70
C SER A 31 37.95 -16.96 -33.35
N ALA A 32 37.05 -17.20 -32.38
CA ALA A 32 36.52 -18.53 -32.07
C ALA A 32 35.83 -19.17 -33.29
N GLY A 33 35.07 -18.37 -34.06
CA GLY A 33 34.46 -18.81 -35.32
C GLY A 33 35.48 -19.26 -36.37
N LYS A 34 36.59 -18.52 -36.54
CA LYS A 34 37.68 -18.90 -37.46
C LYS A 34 38.35 -20.20 -37.03
N ILE A 35 38.61 -20.37 -35.73
CA ILE A 35 39.19 -21.62 -35.21
C ILE A 35 38.27 -22.80 -35.53
N LEU A 36 36.96 -22.67 -35.29
CA LEU A 36 35.97 -23.72 -35.57
C LEU A 36 35.77 -24.00 -37.07
N GLN A 37 36.09 -23.06 -37.97
CA GLN A 37 36.11 -23.33 -39.40
C GLN A 37 37.29 -24.24 -39.79
N ILE A 38 38.43 -24.11 -39.11
CA ILE A 38 39.64 -24.92 -39.35
C ILE A 38 39.55 -26.26 -38.62
N ALA A 39 39.04 -26.26 -37.39
CA ALA A 39 38.87 -27.41 -36.51
C ALA A 39 37.44 -27.46 -35.93
N PRO A 40 36.47 -28.07 -36.63
CA PRO A 40 35.06 -28.05 -36.23
C PRO A 40 34.74 -28.79 -34.92
N THR A 41 35.60 -29.70 -34.49
CA THR A 41 35.42 -30.52 -33.28
C THR A 41 36.15 -29.95 -32.06
N GLU A 42 36.66 -28.73 -32.15
CA GLU A 42 37.46 -28.12 -31.09
C GLU A 42 36.59 -27.58 -29.95
N GLN A 43 36.62 -28.28 -28.81
CA GLN A 43 35.75 -28.01 -27.66
C GLN A 43 36.00 -26.65 -27.02
N LYS A 44 37.27 -26.24 -26.83
CA LYS A 44 37.57 -24.98 -26.13
C LYS A 44 37.13 -23.77 -26.94
N ALA A 45 37.38 -23.78 -28.25
CA ALA A 45 36.92 -22.72 -29.14
C ALA A 45 35.38 -22.66 -29.20
N PHE A 46 34.70 -23.81 -29.18
CA PHE A 46 33.25 -23.87 -29.10
C PHE A 46 32.73 -23.27 -27.79
N HIS A 47 33.30 -23.65 -26.65
CA HIS A 47 32.93 -23.11 -25.35
C HIS A 47 33.16 -21.59 -25.28
N CYS A 48 34.32 -21.09 -25.71
CA CYS A 48 34.59 -19.65 -25.80
C CYS A 48 33.57 -18.93 -26.68
N LYS A 49 33.15 -19.52 -27.81
CA LYS A 49 32.10 -18.97 -28.67
C LYS A 49 30.77 -18.82 -27.92
N ILE A 50 30.37 -19.82 -27.13
CA ILE A 50 29.16 -19.76 -26.30
C ILE A 50 29.27 -18.68 -25.23
N ILE A 51 30.40 -18.60 -24.52
CA ILE A 51 30.64 -17.55 -23.52
C ILE A 51 30.58 -16.16 -24.16
N CYS A 52 31.14 -15.98 -25.35
CA CYS A 52 31.05 -14.70 -26.08
C CYS A 52 29.59 -14.34 -26.39
N PHE A 53 28.75 -15.29 -26.83
CA PHE A 53 27.32 -15.01 -27.01
C PHE A 53 26.64 -14.61 -25.70
N ILE A 54 26.95 -15.27 -24.59
CA ILE A 54 26.38 -14.96 -23.27
C ILE A 54 26.78 -13.54 -22.81
N GLN A 55 28.07 -13.19 -22.92
CA GLN A 55 28.59 -11.88 -22.52
C GLN A 55 28.07 -10.74 -23.41
N LEU A 56 27.78 -11.03 -24.69
CA LEU A 56 27.13 -10.10 -25.61
C LEU A 56 25.60 -10.08 -25.48
N HIS A 57 25.02 -10.77 -24.48
CA HIS A 57 23.58 -10.91 -24.28
C HIS A 57 22.80 -11.54 -25.45
N ASN A 58 23.49 -12.25 -26.34
CA ASN A 58 22.94 -12.98 -27.48
C ASN A 58 22.48 -14.38 -27.08
N PHE A 59 21.53 -14.45 -26.13
CA PHE A 59 21.10 -15.70 -25.52
C PHE A 59 20.36 -16.64 -26.49
N LYS A 60 19.62 -16.08 -27.46
CA LYS A 60 18.89 -16.88 -28.47
C LYS A 60 19.85 -17.62 -29.39
N GLU A 61 20.90 -16.95 -29.83
CA GLU A 61 21.96 -17.48 -30.67
C GLU A 61 22.74 -18.54 -29.91
N ALA A 62 23.11 -18.28 -28.65
CA ALA A 62 23.76 -19.26 -27.79
C ALA A 62 22.92 -20.53 -27.67
N LEU A 63 21.64 -20.41 -27.33
CA LEU A 63 20.74 -21.55 -27.18
C LEU A 63 20.54 -22.32 -28.50
N THR A 64 20.46 -21.60 -29.62
CA THR A 64 20.35 -22.21 -30.96
C THR A 64 21.58 -23.05 -31.28
N VAL A 65 22.78 -22.54 -30.96
CA VAL A 65 24.04 -23.24 -31.20
C VAL A 65 24.19 -24.45 -30.27
N LEU A 66 23.81 -24.31 -28.98
CA LEU A 66 23.86 -25.37 -27.97
C LEU A 66 22.84 -26.49 -28.23
N SER A 67 21.70 -26.17 -28.84
CA SER A 67 20.62 -27.13 -29.10
C SER A 67 20.72 -27.79 -30.48
N ASN A 68 21.69 -27.40 -31.30
CA ASN A 68 21.86 -27.97 -32.63
C ASN A 68 22.42 -29.41 -32.52
N PRO A 69 21.74 -30.43 -33.07
CA PRO A 69 22.21 -31.81 -33.01
C PRO A 69 23.62 -32.03 -33.56
N LYS A 70 24.05 -31.20 -34.53
CA LYS A 70 25.41 -31.25 -35.08
C LYS A 70 26.49 -30.91 -34.06
N ASN A 71 26.15 -30.15 -33.03
CA ASN A 71 27.06 -29.74 -31.96
C ASN A 71 26.89 -30.56 -30.68
N ALA A 72 26.07 -31.63 -30.68
CA ALA A 72 25.73 -32.37 -29.47
C ALA A 72 26.97 -32.85 -28.69
N ALA A 73 28.00 -33.34 -29.39
CA ALA A 73 29.25 -33.76 -28.77
C ALA A 73 30.07 -32.61 -28.16
N LEU A 74 29.98 -31.39 -28.73
CA LEU A 74 30.67 -30.20 -28.21
C LEU A 74 29.91 -29.55 -27.05
N ALA A 75 28.58 -29.71 -27.02
CA ALA A 75 27.70 -29.14 -26.01
C ALA A 75 27.40 -30.11 -24.86
N ALA A 76 27.92 -31.34 -24.90
CA ALA A 76 27.57 -32.42 -23.97
C ALA A 76 27.78 -32.04 -22.49
N ASP A 77 28.81 -31.24 -22.19
CA ASP A 77 29.16 -30.84 -20.83
C ASP A 77 28.77 -29.39 -20.49
N LEU A 78 28.14 -28.66 -21.43
CA LEU A 78 27.78 -27.25 -21.27
C LEU A 78 26.39 -27.06 -20.64
N TYR A 79 26.12 -27.81 -19.57
CA TYR A 79 24.85 -27.77 -18.84
C TYR A 79 24.58 -26.39 -18.25
N PHE A 80 25.60 -25.76 -17.65
CA PHE A 80 25.45 -24.45 -17.03
C PHE A 80 25.11 -23.39 -18.07
N GLU A 81 25.85 -23.30 -19.17
CA GLU A 81 25.61 -22.31 -20.23
C GLU A 81 24.24 -22.50 -20.88
N LYS A 82 23.84 -23.75 -21.12
CA LYS A 82 22.52 -24.06 -21.66
C LYS A 82 21.39 -23.69 -20.69
N ALA A 83 21.50 -24.08 -19.43
CA ALA A 83 20.51 -23.72 -18.42
C ALA A 83 20.45 -22.20 -18.20
N TYR A 84 21.61 -21.53 -18.16
CA TYR A 84 21.70 -20.09 -17.99
C TYR A 84 21.06 -19.34 -19.16
N THR A 85 21.33 -19.75 -20.40
CA THR A 85 20.71 -19.17 -21.59
C THR A 85 19.18 -19.37 -21.59
N GLN A 86 18.69 -20.55 -21.24
CA GLN A 86 17.25 -20.80 -21.06
C GLN A 86 16.63 -19.92 -19.96
N TYR A 87 17.31 -19.80 -18.82
CA TYR A 87 16.87 -18.94 -17.71
C TYR A 87 16.76 -17.47 -18.13
N ARG A 88 17.78 -16.95 -18.84
CA ARG A 88 17.81 -15.57 -19.36
C ARG A 88 16.76 -15.31 -20.45
N LEU A 89 16.28 -16.37 -21.13
CA LEU A 89 15.20 -16.31 -22.11
C LEU A 89 13.80 -16.49 -21.49
N ASN A 90 13.66 -16.44 -20.17
CA ASN A 90 12.41 -16.66 -19.44
C ASN A 90 11.79 -18.06 -19.67
N CYS A 91 12.63 -19.08 -19.86
CA CYS A 91 12.24 -20.49 -19.93
C CYS A 91 12.69 -21.26 -18.66
N PRO A 92 12.19 -20.92 -17.44
CA PRO A 92 12.73 -21.47 -16.20
C PRO A 92 12.47 -22.97 -16.03
N LYS A 93 11.40 -23.53 -16.63
CA LYS A 93 11.13 -24.98 -16.59
C LYS A 93 12.16 -25.77 -17.38
N ASP A 94 12.48 -25.30 -18.59
CA ASP A 94 13.49 -25.94 -19.44
C ASP A 94 14.89 -25.79 -18.83
N ALA A 95 15.17 -24.63 -18.22
CA ALA A 95 16.40 -24.40 -17.46
C ALA A 95 16.54 -25.38 -16.30
N LEU A 96 15.48 -25.57 -15.50
CA LEU A 96 15.47 -26.53 -14.39
C LEU A 96 15.74 -27.95 -14.90
N GLN A 97 15.07 -28.37 -15.98
CA GLN A 97 15.27 -29.68 -16.58
C GLN A 97 16.72 -29.87 -17.06
N THR A 98 17.33 -28.85 -17.67
CA THR A 98 18.74 -28.92 -18.09
C THR A 98 19.66 -29.08 -16.88
N VAL A 99 19.42 -28.36 -15.78
CA VAL A 99 20.24 -28.51 -14.56
C VAL A 99 20.05 -29.88 -13.93
N ASP A 100 18.82 -30.38 -13.82
CA ASP A 100 18.53 -31.67 -13.19
C ASP A 100 19.06 -32.87 -14.01
N ASN A 101 19.32 -32.68 -15.32
CA ASN A 101 19.95 -33.67 -16.19
C ASN A 101 21.49 -33.66 -16.11
N ALA A 102 22.11 -32.71 -15.43
CA ALA A 102 23.56 -32.68 -15.29
C ALA A 102 24.02 -33.88 -14.43
N PRO A 103 25.11 -34.58 -14.81
CA PRO A 103 25.59 -35.75 -14.08
C PRO A 103 26.08 -35.40 -12.68
N GLU A 104 26.57 -34.17 -12.49
CA GLU A 104 27.04 -33.65 -11.21
C GLU A 104 26.54 -32.21 -11.02
N LEU A 105 26.02 -31.91 -9.83
CA LEU A 105 25.64 -30.54 -9.46
C LEU A 105 26.85 -29.81 -8.84
N THR A 106 27.64 -29.19 -9.71
CA THR A 106 28.67 -28.22 -9.31
C THR A 106 28.05 -27.05 -8.54
N LEU A 107 28.88 -26.29 -7.80
CA LEU A 107 28.42 -25.09 -7.08
C LEU A 107 27.64 -24.13 -7.99
N ALA A 108 28.18 -23.81 -9.16
CA ALA A 108 27.54 -22.91 -10.13
C ALA A 108 26.16 -23.43 -10.59
N LEU A 109 26.02 -24.75 -10.80
CA LEU A 109 24.73 -25.36 -11.13
C LEU A 109 23.76 -25.32 -9.95
N LYS A 110 24.23 -25.55 -8.70
CA LYS A 110 23.39 -25.42 -7.49
C LYS A 110 22.87 -23.99 -7.33
N GLU A 111 23.71 -22.99 -7.53
CA GLU A 111 23.32 -21.57 -7.43
C GLU A 111 22.30 -21.19 -8.50
N LEU A 112 22.55 -21.58 -9.76
CA LEU A 112 21.60 -21.36 -10.85
C LEU A 112 20.27 -22.07 -10.60
N ARG A 113 20.32 -23.31 -10.09
CA ARG A 113 19.12 -24.07 -9.70
C ARG A 113 18.33 -23.33 -8.61
N ALA A 114 19.00 -22.79 -7.60
CA ALA A 114 18.34 -22.02 -6.54
C ALA A 114 17.61 -20.79 -7.10
N GLN A 115 18.24 -20.05 -8.02
CA GLN A 115 17.62 -18.91 -8.71
C GLN A 115 16.42 -19.33 -9.58
N ILE A 116 16.52 -20.47 -10.28
CA ILE A 116 15.43 -21.03 -11.08
C ILE A 116 14.25 -21.42 -10.18
N LEU A 117 14.50 -22.12 -9.06
CA LEU A 117 13.48 -22.49 -8.09
C LEU A 117 12.78 -21.26 -7.48
N TYR A 118 13.54 -20.20 -7.18
CA TYR A 118 12.98 -18.94 -6.72
C TYR A 118 12.03 -18.33 -7.76
N ARG A 119 12.43 -18.31 -9.03
CA ARG A 119 11.61 -17.81 -10.15
C ARG A 119 10.37 -18.68 -10.41
N LEU A 120 10.44 -19.98 -10.16
CA LEU A 120 9.30 -20.91 -10.22
C LEU A 120 8.42 -20.87 -8.96
N GLU A 121 8.74 -20.01 -7.98
CA GLU A 121 8.04 -19.87 -6.71
C GLU A 121 8.05 -21.16 -5.87
N GLN A 122 9.03 -22.05 -6.09
CA GLN A 122 9.28 -23.26 -5.31
C GLN A 122 10.16 -22.92 -4.10
N TYR A 123 9.65 -22.06 -3.22
CA TYR A 123 10.44 -21.41 -2.17
C TYR A 123 11.00 -22.38 -1.12
N GLN A 124 10.31 -23.48 -0.82
CA GLN A 124 10.80 -24.44 0.18
C GLN A 124 12.05 -25.18 -0.32
N ASP A 125 12.05 -25.63 -1.57
CA ASP A 125 13.20 -26.31 -2.19
C ASP A 125 14.35 -25.32 -2.43
N CYS A 126 14.02 -24.10 -2.86
CA CYS A 126 14.98 -23.00 -3.01
C CYS A 126 15.71 -22.71 -1.67
N TYR A 127 14.95 -22.60 -0.57
CA TYR A 127 15.50 -22.37 0.76
C TYR A 127 16.43 -23.50 1.21
N ASN A 128 15.98 -24.76 1.04
CA ASN A 128 16.78 -25.93 1.40
C ASN A 128 18.12 -25.98 0.65
N LEU A 129 18.11 -25.58 -0.63
CA LEU A 129 19.30 -25.54 -1.45
C LEU A 129 20.24 -24.39 -1.06
N TYR A 130 19.73 -23.17 -0.86
CA TYR A 130 20.56 -22.07 -0.37
C TYR A 130 21.18 -22.37 1.00
N ARG A 131 20.44 -23.03 1.90
CA ARG A 131 20.97 -23.49 3.19
C ARG A 131 22.15 -24.46 3.02
N ASP A 132 22.06 -25.38 2.07
CA ASP A 132 23.17 -26.30 1.74
C ASP A 132 24.37 -25.54 1.18
N ILE A 133 24.15 -24.61 0.25
CA ILE A 133 25.21 -23.80 -0.36
C ILE A 133 25.92 -22.99 0.72
N VAL A 134 25.19 -22.16 1.47
CA VAL A 134 25.75 -21.26 2.50
C VAL A 134 26.55 -22.03 3.55
N LYS A 135 26.10 -23.22 3.95
CA LYS A 135 26.81 -24.05 4.93
C LYS A 135 28.14 -24.61 4.40
N ASN A 136 28.23 -24.88 3.10
CA ASN A 136 29.32 -25.65 2.51
C ASN A 136 30.26 -24.82 1.63
N THR A 137 30.10 -23.49 1.57
CA THR A 137 30.93 -22.60 0.75
C THR A 137 31.32 -21.35 1.50
N THR A 138 32.61 -21.03 1.44
CA THR A 138 33.23 -19.86 2.06
C THR A 138 34.04 -19.15 0.98
N ASP A 139 33.55 -17.99 0.56
CA ASP A 139 34.14 -17.13 -0.48
C ASP A 139 33.59 -15.70 -0.30
N ASP A 140 33.98 -14.79 -1.19
CA ASP A 140 33.61 -13.37 -1.13
C ASP A 140 32.11 -13.11 -1.41
N TYR A 141 31.31 -14.14 -1.76
CA TYR A 141 29.89 -14.02 -2.13
C TYR A 141 28.93 -14.47 -1.02
N GLU A 142 29.41 -14.62 0.22
CA GLU A 142 28.63 -15.14 1.33
C GLU A 142 27.42 -14.23 1.65
N ASP A 143 27.61 -12.92 1.63
CA ASP A 143 26.57 -11.95 1.97
C ASP A 143 25.46 -11.89 0.90
N GLU A 144 25.80 -12.00 -0.38
CA GLU A 144 24.84 -12.09 -1.48
C GLU A 144 24.04 -13.40 -1.38
N ARG A 145 24.68 -14.52 -1.02
CA ARG A 145 23.99 -15.80 -0.82
C ARG A 145 23.04 -15.72 0.38
N LYS A 146 23.44 -15.06 1.49
CA LYS A 146 22.56 -14.80 2.64
C LYS A 146 21.40 -13.87 2.29
N ALA A 147 21.65 -12.80 1.53
CA ALA A 147 20.62 -11.86 1.08
C ALA A 147 19.58 -12.58 0.20
N ASN A 148 20.03 -13.40 -0.75
CA ASN A 148 19.16 -14.24 -1.58
C ASN A 148 18.34 -15.21 -0.72
N MET A 149 18.96 -15.93 0.21
CA MET A 149 18.27 -16.84 1.12
C MET A 149 17.23 -16.12 2.00
N SER A 150 17.53 -14.92 2.48
CA SER A 150 16.62 -14.06 3.25
C SER A 150 15.41 -13.60 2.41
N ALA A 151 15.60 -13.32 1.12
CA ALA A 151 14.49 -13.04 0.19
C ALA A 151 13.56 -14.26 0.00
N VAL A 152 14.10 -15.48 -0.01
CA VAL A 152 13.28 -16.71 -0.01
C VAL A 152 12.43 -16.78 1.25
N VAL A 153 13.03 -16.46 2.41
CA VAL A 153 12.36 -16.45 3.71
C VAL A 153 11.22 -15.43 3.77
N ALA A 154 11.40 -14.25 3.19
CA ALA A 154 10.32 -13.27 3.07
C ALA A 154 9.10 -13.83 2.30
N ASN A 155 9.33 -14.60 1.24
CA ASN A 155 8.25 -15.25 0.49
C ASN A 155 7.64 -16.45 1.22
N LEU A 156 8.43 -17.23 1.96
CA LEU A 156 7.91 -18.28 2.84
C LEU A 156 7.00 -17.69 3.93
N ALA A 157 7.37 -16.54 4.50
CA ALA A 157 6.54 -15.83 5.48
C ALA A 157 5.19 -15.37 4.90
N ALA A 158 5.11 -15.13 3.60
CA ALA A 158 3.84 -14.84 2.94
C ALA A 158 2.93 -16.07 2.82
N LEU A 159 3.50 -17.26 2.67
CA LEU A 159 2.75 -18.52 2.60
C LEU A 159 2.33 -19.00 3.99
N ASN A 160 3.22 -18.88 4.97
CA ASN A 160 2.96 -19.23 6.36
C ASN A 160 3.49 -18.14 7.31
N PRO A 161 2.67 -17.11 7.60
CA PRO A 161 3.06 -15.98 8.48
C PRO A 161 3.52 -16.38 9.88
N ASN A 162 3.02 -17.51 10.40
CA ASN A 162 3.28 -17.97 11.76
C ASN A 162 4.40 -19.02 11.81
N ALA A 163 5.00 -19.38 10.68
CA ALA A 163 6.14 -20.30 10.66
C ALA A 163 7.32 -19.70 11.42
N ASP A 164 7.99 -20.56 12.18
CA ASP A 164 9.33 -20.25 12.69
C ASP A 164 10.30 -20.30 11.51
N LEU A 165 10.88 -19.15 11.19
CA LEU A 165 11.73 -18.95 10.02
C LEU A 165 13.07 -18.40 10.51
N PRO A 166 14.18 -18.76 9.85
CA PRO A 166 15.50 -18.32 10.28
C PRO A 166 15.61 -16.80 10.28
N GLN A 167 16.46 -16.30 11.17
CA GLN A 167 16.84 -14.90 11.23
C GLN A 167 18.25 -14.76 10.68
N PHE A 168 18.48 -13.64 10.01
CA PHE A 168 19.77 -13.30 9.43
C PHE A 168 20.31 -12.06 10.12
N GLU A 169 21.63 -11.93 10.16
CA GLU A 169 22.26 -10.70 10.62
C GLU A 169 21.88 -9.53 9.70
N GLU A 170 21.62 -8.36 10.28
CA GLU A 170 21.11 -7.18 9.57
C GLU A 170 22.27 -6.25 9.13
N ASN A 171 23.31 -6.83 8.53
CA ASN A 171 24.58 -6.12 8.30
C ASN A 171 24.64 -5.37 6.96
N THR A 172 23.83 -5.78 5.98
CA THR A 172 23.70 -5.09 4.68
C THR A 172 22.30 -4.50 4.53
N TYR A 173 22.15 -3.52 3.63
CA TYR A 173 20.84 -2.90 3.41
C TYR A 173 19.84 -3.86 2.74
N GLU A 174 20.31 -4.84 1.96
CA GLU A 174 19.49 -5.90 1.36
C GLU A 174 18.96 -6.87 2.42
N LEU A 175 19.80 -7.24 3.39
CA LEU A 175 19.38 -8.07 4.54
C LEU A 175 18.35 -7.32 5.39
N LEU A 176 18.57 -6.03 5.67
CA LEU A 176 17.60 -5.16 6.34
C LEU A 176 16.29 -5.04 5.54
N TYR A 177 16.38 -4.85 4.22
CA TYR A 177 15.21 -4.79 3.33
C TYR A 177 14.40 -6.08 3.38
N ASN A 178 15.06 -7.24 3.34
CA ASN A 178 14.41 -8.54 3.42
C ASN A 178 13.84 -8.83 4.81
N ALA A 179 14.50 -8.42 5.89
CA ALA A 179 13.98 -8.50 7.26
C ALA A 179 12.71 -7.66 7.42
N GLY A 180 12.74 -6.41 6.97
CA GLY A 180 11.57 -5.53 6.94
C GLY A 180 10.43 -6.08 6.07
N SER A 181 10.76 -6.64 4.91
CA SER A 181 9.79 -7.29 4.02
C SER A 181 9.17 -8.55 4.64
N THR A 182 9.96 -9.35 5.38
CA THR A 182 9.48 -10.52 6.12
C THR A 182 8.46 -10.11 7.19
N LEU A 183 8.77 -9.08 7.99
CA LEU A 183 7.83 -8.51 8.96
C LEU A 183 6.53 -8.03 8.30
N ALA A 184 6.65 -7.36 7.14
CA ALA A 184 5.48 -6.92 6.38
C ALA A 184 4.64 -8.10 5.88
N MET A 185 5.26 -9.18 5.40
CA MET A 185 4.55 -10.40 4.97
C MET A 185 3.85 -11.11 6.14
N ARG A 186 4.38 -10.98 7.36
CA ARG A 186 3.73 -11.43 8.59
C ARG A 186 2.60 -10.52 9.09
N GLY A 187 2.29 -9.44 8.37
CA GLY A 187 1.27 -8.46 8.76
C GLY A 187 1.71 -7.49 9.88
N LYS A 188 2.99 -7.52 10.26
CA LYS A 188 3.56 -6.67 11.32
C LYS A 188 4.06 -5.33 10.76
N TYR A 189 3.16 -4.58 10.12
CA TYR A 189 3.54 -3.38 9.37
C TYR A 189 4.19 -2.27 10.21
N THR A 190 3.77 -2.15 11.48
CA THR A 190 4.34 -1.16 12.41
C THR A 190 5.75 -1.51 12.85
N GLU A 191 6.08 -2.79 12.97
CA GLU A 191 7.43 -3.28 13.27
C GLU A 191 8.31 -3.24 12.01
N ALA A 192 7.76 -3.52 10.83
CA ALA A 192 8.48 -3.50 9.55
C ALA A 192 9.00 -2.11 9.17
N LEU A 193 8.20 -1.07 9.40
CA LEU A 193 8.51 0.29 8.94
C LEU A 193 9.84 0.86 9.47
N PRO A 194 10.19 0.80 10.78
CA PRO A 194 11.50 1.27 11.24
C PRO A 194 12.67 0.46 10.66
N VAL A 195 12.50 -0.86 10.43
CA VAL A 195 13.53 -1.69 9.79
C VAL A 195 13.77 -1.25 8.35
N LEU A 196 12.71 -1.04 7.57
CA LEU A 196 12.79 -0.56 6.19
C LEU A 196 13.36 0.87 6.07
N LYS A 197 13.18 1.71 7.10
CA LYS A 197 13.81 3.04 7.14
C LYS A 197 15.31 2.95 7.39
N ARG A 198 15.76 2.03 8.25
CA ARG A 198 17.19 1.73 8.40
C ARG A 198 17.76 1.20 7.10
N ALA A 199 17.06 0.28 6.43
CA ALA A 199 17.46 -0.22 5.10
C ALA A 199 17.65 0.91 4.09
N GLU A 200 16.70 1.86 4.01
CA GLU A 200 16.83 3.02 3.11
C GLU A 200 18.04 3.89 3.48
N GLN A 201 18.25 4.16 4.76
CA GLN A 201 19.38 4.96 5.22
C GLN A 201 20.72 4.30 4.86
N THR A 202 20.89 3.02 5.18
CA THR A 202 22.11 2.26 4.88
C THR A 202 22.35 2.13 3.37
N CYS A 203 21.30 1.95 2.58
CA CYS A 203 21.38 1.94 1.11
C CYS A 203 21.92 3.27 0.58
N VAL A 204 21.38 4.40 1.04
CA VAL A 204 21.82 5.74 0.61
C VAL A 204 23.26 6.02 1.05
N GLU A 205 23.62 5.66 2.29
CA GLU A 205 24.98 5.79 2.82
C GLU A 205 25.98 4.98 1.99
N SER A 206 25.68 3.71 1.71
CA SER A 206 26.53 2.83 0.88
C SER A 206 26.78 3.41 -0.51
N VAL A 207 25.73 3.86 -1.21
CA VAL A 207 25.89 4.42 -2.56
C VAL A 207 26.76 5.69 -2.55
N VAL A 208 26.63 6.53 -1.53
CA VAL A 208 27.44 7.75 -1.39
C VAL A 208 28.88 7.42 -1.01
N GLU A 209 29.12 6.43 -0.14
CA GLU A 209 30.46 5.95 0.21
C GLU A 209 31.21 5.38 -1.00
N ASP A 210 30.50 4.72 -1.90
CA ASP A 210 31.03 4.22 -3.18
C ASP A 210 31.23 5.32 -4.24
N GLY A 211 31.00 6.59 -3.89
CA GLY A 211 31.18 7.74 -4.78
C GLY A 211 30.02 7.98 -5.74
N GLY A 212 28.87 7.33 -5.51
CA GLY A 212 27.65 7.51 -6.26
C GLY A 212 26.95 8.84 -5.97
N THR A 213 26.05 9.21 -6.88
CA THR A 213 25.27 10.45 -6.84
C THR A 213 24.01 10.31 -5.99
N GLU A 214 23.42 11.44 -5.59
CA GLU A 214 22.09 11.46 -4.94
C GLU A 214 20.98 10.90 -5.84
N GLU A 215 21.17 10.89 -7.16
CA GLU A 215 20.21 10.31 -8.11
C GLU A 215 20.30 8.78 -8.12
N GLU A 216 21.51 8.24 -8.18
CA GLU A 216 21.77 6.79 -8.06
C GLU A 216 21.29 6.26 -6.70
N ALA A 217 21.60 6.96 -5.61
CA ALA A 217 21.12 6.60 -4.27
C ALA A 217 19.58 6.64 -4.19
N ARG A 218 18.94 7.53 -4.95
CA ARG A 218 17.47 7.59 -5.02
C ARG A 218 16.88 6.44 -5.82
N GLU A 219 17.49 6.07 -6.94
CA GLU A 219 17.08 4.93 -7.77
C GLU A 219 17.25 3.61 -7.00
N GLU A 220 18.39 3.40 -6.34
CA GLU A 220 18.68 2.19 -5.56
C GLU A 220 17.68 2.02 -4.39
N ALA A 221 17.43 3.10 -3.63
CA ALA A 221 16.49 3.07 -2.51
C ALA A 221 15.00 3.01 -2.93
N ALA A 222 14.67 3.09 -4.24
CA ALA A 222 13.30 3.21 -4.70
C ALA A 222 12.42 2.00 -4.34
N ILE A 223 12.97 0.78 -4.40
CA ILE A 223 12.26 -0.45 -4.01
C ILE A 223 11.94 -0.47 -2.51
N ILE A 224 12.86 0.03 -1.69
CA ILE A 224 12.69 0.14 -0.23
C ILE A 224 11.57 1.13 0.09
N ARG A 225 11.55 2.30 -0.58
CA ARG A 225 10.49 3.31 -0.41
C ARG A 225 9.11 2.79 -0.80
N VAL A 226 8.99 2.01 -1.88
CA VAL A 226 7.72 1.38 -2.24
C VAL A 226 7.27 0.37 -1.18
N GLN A 227 8.19 -0.42 -0.63
CA GLN A 227 7.88 -1.36 0.46
C GLN A 227 7.46 -0.64 1.77
N GLN A 228 8.09 0.49 2.09
CA GLN A 228 7.65 1.37 3.19
C GLN A 228 6.24 1.91 2.93
N GLY A 229 5.95 2.34 1.70
CA GLY A 229 4.62 2.77 1.27
C GLY A 229 3.57 1.67 1.48
N TYR A 230 3.90 0.42 1.15
CA TYR A 230 3.02 -0.73 1.38
C TYR A 230 2.71 -0.95 2.86
N CYS A 231 3.72 -0.85 3.73
CA CYS A 231 3.54 -0.96 5.19
C CYS A 231 2.65 0.17 5.72
N LEU A 232 2.88 1.41 5.28
CA LEU A 232 2.07 2.57 5.66
C LEU A 232 0.61 2.41 5.21
N GLN A 233 0.39 2.00 3.96
CA GLN A 233 -0.95 1.77 3.42
C GLN A 233 -1.69 0.68 4.21
N SER A 234 -1.01 -0.44 4.47
CA SER A 234 -1.58 -1.57 5.22
C SER A 234 -1.86 -1.23 6.70
N ALA A 235 -1.14 -0.26 7.26
CA ALA A 235 -1.40 0.32 8.58
C ALA A 235 -2.46 1.44 8.58
N GLY A 236 -3.12 1.72 7.45
CA GLY A 236 -4.16 2.76 7.32
C GLY A 236 -3.64 4.19 7.13
N ARG A 237 -2.32 4.39 6.96
CA ARG A 237 -1.67 5.69 6.75
C ARG A 237 -1.55 6.04 5.26
N GLU A 238 -2.69 6.04 4.57
CA GLU A 238 -2.75 6.10 3.09
C GLU A 238 -2.15 7.37 2.49
N LYS A 239 -2.26 8.52 3.17
CA LYS A 239 -1.70 9.79 2.66
C LYS A 239 -0.17 9.74 2.57
N GLU A 240 0.47 9.13 3.55
CA GLU A 240 1.93 9.00 3.58
C GLU A 240 2.39 7.94 2.57
N ALA A 241 1.66 6.83 2.47
CA ALA A 241 1.89 5.83 1.44
C ALA A 241 1.80 6.41 0.02
N ALA A 242 0.74 7.18 -0.26
CA ALA A 242 0.55 7.83 -1.55
C ALA A 242 1.70 8.79 -1.91
N ALA A 243 2.22 9.53 -0.92
CA ALA A 243 3.35 10.43 -1.12
C ALA A 243 4.63 9.67 -1.52
N LEU A 244 4.91 8.52 -0.90
CA LEU A 244 6.05 7.68 -1.28
C LEU A 244 5.92 7.11 -2.70
N TYR A 245 4.76 6.51 -3.02
CA TYR A 245 4.54 5.95 -4.35
C TYR A 245 4.62 7.02 -5.45
N GLN A 246 4.02 8.20 -5.21
CA GLN A 246 4.09 9.31 -6.16
C GLN A 246 5.51 9.87 -6.28
N GLY A 247 6.27 9.93 -5.18
CA GLY A 247 7.67 10.31 -5.18
C GLY A 247 8.49 9.41 -6.09
N VAL A 248 8.44 8.10 -5.87
CA VAL A 248 9.14 7.10 -6.69
C VAL A 248 8.72 7.19 -8.16
N LEU A 249 7.42 7.26 -8.45
CA LEU A 249 6.96 7.33 -9.84
C LEU A 249 7.32 8.64 -10.55
N LYS A 250 7.56 9.73 -9.82
CA LYS A 250 7.98 11.01 -10.39
C LYS A 250 9.40 10.92 -10.95
N ASP A 251 10.24 10.09 -10.33
CA ASP A 251 11.64 9.89 -10.72
C ASP A 251 11.78 8.95 -11.93
N LYS A 252 10.67 8.39 -12.44
CA LYS A 252 10.59 7.55 -13.64
C LYS A 252 11.58 6.36 -13.61
N PRO A 253 11.47 5.47 -12.61
CA PRO A 253 12.38 4.34 -12.48
C PRO A 253 12.34 3.45 -13.71
N SER A 254 13.51 2.92 -14.06
CA SER A 254 13.71 2.01 -15.19
C SER A 254 13.02 0.65 -14.97
N ASP A 255 12.88 0.21 -13.71
CA ASP A 255 12.20 -1.03 -13.38
C ASP A 255 10.67 -0.93 -13.53
N GLN A 256 10.18 -1.54 -14.60
CA GLN A 256 8.75 -1.70 -14.87
C GLN A 256 7.97 -2.44 -13.78
N ALA A 257 8.59 -3.39 -13.05
CA ALA A 257 7.91 -4.11 -11.98
C ALA A 257 7.63 -3.18 -10.79
N LEU A 258 8.62 -2.38 -10.40
CA LEU A 258 8.46 -1.32 -9.40
C LEU A 258 7.37 -0.31 -9.80
N VAL A 259 7.38 0.16 -11.05
CA VAL A 259 6.35 1.07 -11.59
C VAL A 259 4.96 0.43 -11.50
N ALA A 260 4.83 -0.84 -11.86
CA ALA A 260 3.59 -1.59 -11.84
C ALA A 260 3.03 -1.71 -10.42
N VAL A 261 3.87 -2.08 -9.45
CA VAL A 261 3.48 -2.24 -8.04
C VAL A 261 3.05 -0.90 -7.43
N ALA A 262 3.86 0.16 -7.58
CA ALA A 262 3.51 1.49 -7.06
C ALA A 262 2.23 2.05 -7.70
N SER A 263 2.05 1.83 -9.01
CA SER A 263 0.84 2.25 -9.74
C SER A 263 -0.40 1.50 -9.27
N ASN A 264 -0.31 0.18 -9.09
CA ASN A 264 -1.38 -0.64 -8.54
C ASN A 264 -1.78 -0.19 -7.13
N ASN A 265 -0.80 0.08 -6.27
CA ASN A 265 -1.08 0.50 -4.89
C ASN A 265 -1.80 1.85 -4.84
N LEU A 266 -1.45 2.79 -5.73
CA LEU A 266 -2.17 4.05 -5.89
C LEU A 266 -3.60 3.87 -6.43
N VAL A 267 -3.84 2.90 -7.33
CA VAL A 267 -5.20 2.55 -7.77
C VAL A 267 -6.07 2.14 -6.57
N VAL A 268 -5.51 1.32 -5.67
CA VAL A 268 -6.22 0.88 -4.46
C VAL A 268 -6.54 2.06 -3.54
N ILE A 269 -5.60 3.00 -3.36
CA ILE A 269 -5.83 4.22 -2.55
C ILE A 269 -6.95 5.09 -3.15
N ASN A 270 -6.93 5.26 -4.48
CA ASN A 270 -7.87 6.11 -5.21
C ASN A 270 -9.32 5.60 -5.13
N ARG A 271 -9.54 4.28 -5.08
CA ARG A 271 -10.87 3.66 -5.05
C ARG A 271 -11.78 4.19 -6.19
N ASP A 272 -12.96 4.66 -5.86
CA ASP A 272 -13.95 5.27 -6.76
C ASP A 272 -13.78 6.79 -6.93
N SER A 273 -12.88 7.43 -6.17
CA SER A 273 -12.72 8.89 -6.19
C SER A 273 -12.01 9.43 -7.44
N ASN A 274 -11.02 8.69 -7.96
CA ASN A 274 -10.23 9.11 -9.12
C ASN A 274 -10.05 7.96 -10.14
N VAL A 275 -11.17 7.55 -10.74
CA VAL A 275 -11.23 6.43 -11.69
C VAL A 275 -10.38 6.71 -12.94
N PHE A 276 -10.30 7.95 -13.41
CA PHE A 276 -9.51 8.30 -14.60
C PHE A 276 -8.01 8.10 -14.38
N ASP A 277 -7.45 8.67 -13.30
CA ASP A 277 -6.04 8.44 -12.93
C ASP A 277 -5.78 6.94 -12.69
N SER A 278 -6.73 6.26 -12.03
CA SER A 278 -6.63 4.83 -11.77
C SER A 278 -6.57 3.99 -13.06
N ARG A 279 -7.36 4.32 -14.08
CA ARG A 279 -7.27 3.66 -15.40
C ARG A 279 -5.92 3.91 -16.07
N LYS A 280 -5.37 5.12 -15.97
CA LYS A 280 -4.04 5.44 -16.52
C LYS A 280 -2.96 4.60 -15.82
N ARG A 281 -2.99 4.53 -14.49
CA ARG A 281 -2.06 3.75 -13.67
C ARG A 281 -2.18 2.25 -13.90
N MET A 282 -3.40 1.76 -14.09
CA MET A 282 -3.64 0.34 -14.35
C MET A 282 -2.98 -0.13 -15.66
N LYS A 283 -2.82 0.74 -16.67
CA LYS A 283 -2.03 0.41 -17.87
C LYS A 283 -0.58 0.09 -17.55
N ALA A 284 0.04 0.85 -16.65
CA ALA A 284 1.41 0.59 -16.20
C ALA A 284 1.48 -0.69 -15.35
N ALA A 285 0.47 -0.96 -14.54
CA ALA A 285 0.38 -2.19 -13.74
C ALA A 285 0.13 -3.47 -14.55
N THR A 286 -0.28 -3.33 -15.82
CA THR A 286 -0.64 -4.44 -16.72
C THR A 286 0.13 -4.41 -18.04
N ALA A 287 1.29 -3.76 -18.04
CA ALA A 287 2.19 -3.75 -19.20
C ALA A 287 2.68 -5.16 -19.57
N GLU A 288 2.95 -5.38 -20.85
CA GLU A 288 3.49 -6.65 -21.37
C GLU A 288 4.88 -6.94 -20.79
N GLY A 289 5.20 -8.22 -20.56
CA GLY A 289 6.47 -8.67 -20.00
C GLY A 289 6.51 -8.68 -18.46
N LEU A 290 5.51 -8.09 -17.78
CA LEU A 290 5.42 -8.13 -16.31
C LEU A 290 5.18 -9.54 -15.77
N GLU A 291 4.63 -10.45 -16.57
CA GLU A 291 4.44 -11.86 -16.22
C GLU A 291 5.74 -12.59 -15.85
N HIS A 292 6.89 -12.07 -16.29
CA HIS A 292 8.21 -12.62 -15.97
C HIS A 292 8.95 -11.89 -14.84
N LYS A 293 8.39 -10.76 -14.37
CA LYS A 293 9.00 -9.93 -13.31
C LYS A 293 8.20 -9.96 -12.01
N LEU A 294 6.90 -10.18 -12.09
CA LEU A 294 6.01 -10.22 -10.93
C LEU A 294 5.70 -11.65 -10.52
N THR A 295 5.68 -11.90 -9.22
CA THR A 295 5.20 -13.16 -8.65
C THR A 295 3.73 -13.41 -9.01
N SER A 296 3.32 -14.67 -9.05
CA SER A 296 1.94 -15.11 -9.28
C SER A 296 0.98 -14.46 -8.30
N ARG A 297 1.42 -14.28 -7.04
CA ARG A 297 0.67 -13.54 -6.01
C ARG A 297 0.47 -12.07 -6.36
N GLN A 298 1.52 -11.35 -6.78
CA GLN A 298 1.40 -9.95 -7.19
C GLN A 298 0.50 -9.80 -8.43
N ARG A 299 0.67 -10.67 -9.43
CA ARG A 299 -0.17 -10.70 -10.63
C ARG A 299 -1.65 -10.92 -10.27
N ALA A 300 -1.93 -11.86 -9.36
CA ALA A 300 -3.29 -12.09 -8.85
C ALA A 300 -3.89 -10.85 -8.17
N VAL A 301 -3.12 -10.14 -7.35
CA VAL A 301 -3.58 -8.91 -6.69
C VAL A 301 -3.87 -7.81 -7.73
N ILE A 302 -3.02 -7.65 -8.74
CA ILE A 302 -3.22 -6.65 -9.80
C ILE A 302 -4.49 -6.95 -10.60
N VAL A 303 -4.70 -8.20 -11.04
CA VAL A 303 -5.91 -8.58 -11.79
C VAL A 303 -7.16 -8.43 -10.92
N TYR A 304 -7.08 -8.73 -9.63
CA TYR A 304 -8.17 -8.51 -8.69
C TYR A 304 -8.52 -7.03 -8.54
N ASN A 305 -7.52 -6.16 -8.39
CA ASN A 305 -7.74 -4.72 -8.34
C ASN A 305 -8.26 -4.16 -9.67
N GLN A 306 -7.86 -4.74 -10.79
CA GLN A 306 -8.39 -4.41 -12.11
C GLN A 306 -9.88 -4.78 -12.23
N ALA A 307 -10.30 -5.92 -11.69
CA ALA A 307 -11.71 -6.30 -11.62
C ALA A 307 -12.53 -5.31 -10.77
N ILE A 308 -12.02 -4.91 -9.60
CA ILE A 308 -12.66 -3.89 -8.75
C ILE A 308 -12.76 -2.54 -9.48
N LEU A 309 -11.69 -2.13 -10.17
CA LEU A 309 -11.71 -0.89 -10.97
C LEU A 309 -12.73 -0.97 -12.12
N ALA A 310 -12.95 -2.15 -12.69
CA ALA A 310 -13.99 -2.39 -13.69
C ALA A 310 -15.40 -2.18 -13.11
N ILE A 311 -15.64 -2.60 -11.86
CA ILE A 311 -16.88 -2.33 -11.13
C ILE A 311 -17.06 -0.81 -10.98
N TYR A 312 -16.07 -0.08 -10.47
CA TYR A 312 -16.15 1.40 -10.37
C TYR A 312 -16.36 2.08 -11.72
N SER A 313 -15.82 1.49 -12.76
CA SER A 313 -15.92 1.94 -14.15
C SER A 313 -17.22 1.55 -14.87
N ASN A 314 -18.12 0.80 -14.23
CA ASN A 314 -19.33 0.25 -14.83
C ASN A 314 -19.05 -0.63 -16.08
N GLN A 315 -18.09 -1.53 -15.97
CA GLN A 315 -17.65 -2.46 -17.03
C GLN A 315 -17.78 -3.92 -16.57
N PRO A 316 -19.00 -4.48 -16.50
CA PRO A 316 -19.22 -5.82 -15.95
C PRO A 316 -18.65 -6.94 -16.82
N GLU A 317 -18.64 -6.80 -18.14
CA GLU A 317 -18.04 -7.78 -19.05
C GLU A 317 -16.52 -7.87 -18.84
N PHE A 318 -15.87 -6.72 -18.66
CA PHE A 318 -14.43 -6.67 -18.38
C PHE A 318 -14.11 -7.22 -16.99
N CYS A 319 -14.94 -6.92 -15.98
CA CYS A 319 -14.84 -7.54 -14.66
C CYS A 319 -14.88 -9.08 -14.77
N LYS A 320 -15.81 -9.62 -15.55
CA LYS A 320 -15.93 -11.06 -15.79
C LYS A 320 -14.68 -11.65 -16.45
N GLN A 321 -14.08 -10.96 -17.42
CA GLN A 321 -12.81 -11.39 -18.03
C GLN A 321 -11.68 -11.49 -16.99
N CYS A 322 -11.56 -10.49 -16.11
CA CYS A 322 -10.61 -10.53 -15.01
C CYS A 322 -10.88 -11.71 -14.06
N CYS A 323 -12.15 -12.03 -13.77
CA CYS A 323 -12.54 -13.17 -12.92
C CYS A 323 -12.17 -14.51 -13.54
N VAL A 324 -12.37 -14.66 -14.85
CA VAL A 324 -11.94 -15.85 -15.60
C VAL A 324 -10.41 -16.00 -15.52
N LYS A 325 -9.67 -14.90 -15.72
CA LYS A 325 -8.21 -14.90 -15.60
C LYS A 325 -7.73 -15.29 -14.20
N LEU A 326 -8.33 -14.72 -13.15
CA LEU A 326 -8.03 -15.07 -11.75
C LEU A 326 -8.25 -16.55 -11.47
N SER A 327 -9.34 -17.11 -11.98
CA SER A 327 -9.71 -18.51 -11.73
C SER A 327 -8.81 -19.47 -12.52
N ARG A 328 -8.74 -19.31 -13.84
CA ARG A 328 -8.09 -20.28 -14.74
C ARG A 328 -6.57 -20.20 -14.76
N GLU A 329 -6.00 -19.00 -14.66
CA GLU A 329 -4.56 -18.80 -14.81
C GLU A 329 -3.82 -18.65 -13.47
N LEU A 330 -4.51 -18.19 -12.42
CA LEU A 330 -3.88 -17.80 -11.15
C LEU A 330 -4.40 -18.58 -9.93
N GLY A 331 -5.35 -19.51 -10.12
CA GLY A 331 -5.89 -20.35 -9.04
C GLY A 331 -6.63 -19.58 -7.94
N GLN A 332 -7.20 -18.41 -8.25
CA GLN A 332 -7.88 -17.53 -7.30
C GLN A 332 -9.41 -17.55 -7.45
N GLU A 333 -10.00 -18.73 -7.57
CA GLU A 333 -11.44 -18.93 -7.79
C GLU A 333 -12.30 -18.24 -6.71
N SER A 334 -11.90 -18.40 -5.45
CA SER A 334 -12.60 -17.79 -4.31
C SER A 334 -12.63 -16.25 -4.40
N ARG A 335 -11.49 -15.62 -4.74
CA ARG A 335 -11.45 -14.15 -4.93
C ARG A 335 -12.24 -13.72 -6.16
N ALA A 336 -12.15 -14.47 -7.27
CA ALA A 336 -12.91 -14.21 -8.48
C ALA A 336 -14.42 -14.22 -8.21
N ALA A 337 -14.92 -15.23 -7.50
CA ALA A 337 -16.32 -15.35 -7.13
C ALA A 337 -16.81 -14.16 -6.29
N LEU A 338 -15.99 -13.66 -5.36
CA LEU A 338 -16.34 -12.51 -4.52
C LEU A 338 -16.52 -11.22 -5.34
N VAL A 339 -15.56 -10.90 -6.22
CA VAL A 339 -15.62 -9.67 -7.03
C VAL A 339 -16.66 -9.78 -8.14
N GLU A 340 -16.85 -10.95 -8.74
CA GLU A 340 -17.94 -11.19 -9.71
C GLU A 340 -19.31 -11.05 -9.04
N ALA A 341 -19.51 -11.60 -7.85
CA ALA A 341 -20.74 -11.43 -7.09
C ALA A 341 -21.00 -9.95 -6.75
N ALA A 342 -19.96 -9.20 -6.38
CA ALA A 342 -20.08 -7.76 -6.16
C ALA A 342 -20.50 -7.00 -7.44
N SER A 343 -19.94 -7.37 -8.59
CA SER A 343 -20.34 -6.82 -9.90
C SER A 343 -21.81 -7.15 -10.23
N LEU A 344 -22.22 -8.40 -10.06
CA LEU A 344 -23.60 -8.86 -10.29
C LEU A 344 -24.59 -8.16 -9.37
N ALA A 345 -24.26 -8.00 -8.09
CA ALA A 345 -25.10 -7.31 -7.12
C ALA A 345 -25.30 -5.83 -7.49
N ARG A 346 -24.24 -5.17 -7.98
CA ARG A 346 -24.30 -3.78 -8.48
C ARG A 346 -25.17 -3.66 -9.75
N ASP A 347 -25.12 -4.65 -10.63
CA ASP A 347 -25.98 -4.75 -11.82
C ASP A 347 -27.43 -5.18 -11.49
N GLY A 348 -27.77 -5.37 -10.22
CA GLY A 348 -29.09 -5.80 -9.77
C GLY A 348 -29.36 -7.30 -9.88
N LYS A 349 -28.42 -8.09 -10.40
CA LYS A 349 -28.48 -9.56 -10.54
C LYS A 349 -28.12 -10.27 -9.22
N ARG A 350 -28.86 -9.94 -8.16
CA ARG A 350 -28.53 -10.35 -6.79
C ARG A 350 -28.69 -11.86 -6.54
N ASP A 351 -29.69 -12.51 -7.13
CA ASP A 351 -29.87 -13.96 -6.97
C ASP A 351 -28.71 -14.75 -7.59
N ALA A 352 -28.22 -14.30 -8.75
CA ALA A 352 -27.04 -14.88 -9.38
C ALA A 352 -25.78 -14.67 -8.53
N ALA A 353 -25.65 -13.50 -7.88
CA ALA A 353 -24.56 -13.22 -6.95
C ALA A 353 -24.61 -14.16 -5.73
N LEU A 354 -25.79 -14.35 -5.12
CA LEU A 354 -25.98 -15.27 -3.99
C LEU A 354 -25.68 -16.72 -4.39
N ALA A 355 -26.15 -17.17 -5.55
CA ALA A 355 -25.88 -18.50 -6.07
C ALA A 355 -24.38 -18.73 -6.33
N LEU A 356 -23.65 -17.69 -6.75
CA LEU A 356 -22.20 -17.75 -6.94
C LEU A 356 -21.46 -17.84 -5.60
N LEU A 357 -21.83 -17.00 -4.63
CA LEU A 357 -21.22 -17.00 -3.28
C LEU A 357 -21.47 -18.33 -2.55
N ALA A 358 -22.64 -18.95 -2.73
CA ALA A 358 -22.98 -20.23 -2.11
C ALA A 358 -22.06 -21.39 -2.53
N LYS A 359 -21.42 -21.30 -3.70
CA LYS A 359 -20.44 -22.31 -4.17
C LYS A 359 -19.10 -22.23 -3.44
N HIS A 360 -18.82 -21.11 -2.78
CA HIS A 360 -17.57 -20.86 -2.07
C HIS A 360 -17.89 -20.49 -0.62
N PRO A 361 -18.29 -21.44 0.24
CA PRO A 361 -18.60 -21.17 1.64
C PRO A 361 -17.37 -20.66 2.41
N GLY A 362 -17.60 -20.20 3.63
CA GLY A 362 -16.60 -19.47 4.42
C GLY A 362 -16.88 -17.97 4.35
N THR A 363 -15.84 -17.14 4.20
CA THR A 363 -15.97 -15.67 4.33
C THR A 363 -16.99 -15.04 3.37
N HIS A 364 -17.29 -15.66 2.23
CA HIS A 364 -18.32 -15.27 1.27
C HIS A 364 -19.73 -15.29 1.85
N THR A 365 -19.97 -16.09 2.89
CA THR A 365 -21.24 -16.10 3.65
C THR A 365 -21.57 -14.71 4.19
N LEU A 366 -20.54 -13.95 4.61
CA LEU A 366 -20.71 -12.58 5.10
C LEU A 366 -21.08 -11.62 3.96
N ALA A 367 -20.51 -11.81 2.77
CA ALA A 367 -20.88 -11.04 1.58
C ALA A 367 -22.32 -11.35 1.12
N ALA A 368 -22.72 -12.63 1.18
CA ALA A 368 -24.09 -13.04 0.88
C ALA A 368 -25.09 -12.45 1.88
N ALA A 369 -24.78 -12.48 3.17
CA ALA A 369 -25.58 -11.82 4.21
C ALA A 369 -25.72 -10.31 3.94
N GLN A 370 -24.64 -9.64 3.51
CA GLN A 370 -24.68 -8.22 3.14
C GLN A 370 -25.62 -7.95 1.95
N ILE A 371 -25.62 -8.82 0.93
CA ILE A 371 -26.53 -8.70 -0.22
C ILE A 371 -27.99 -8.88 0.23
N LEU A 372 -28.29 -9.90 1.04
CA LEU A 372 -29.63 -10.16 1.59
C LEU A 372 -30.14 -8.98 2.41
N LEU A 373 -29.30 -8.42 3.30
CA LEU A 373 -29.65 -7.24 4.09
C LEU A 373 -29.92 -6.02 3.19
N ALA A 374 -29.13 -5.83 2.12
CA ALA A 374 -29.36 -4.75 1.16
C ALA A 374 -30.66 -4.92 0.35
N GLN A 375 -31.18 -6.15 0.23
CA GLN A 375 -32.50 -6.44 -0.36
C GLN A 375 -33.65 -6.26 0.64
N GLY A 376 -33.35 -6.13 1.94
CA GLY A 376 -34.36 -6.15 3.00
C GLY A 376 -34.73 -7.56 3.46
N GLU A 377 -34.08 -8.60 2.94
CA GLU A 377 -34.29 -10.02 3.28
C GLU A 377 -33.64 -10.37 4.63
N ARG A 378 -34.12 -9.72 5.69
CA ARG A 378 -33.55 -9.80 7.03
C ARG A 378 -33.58 -11.21 7.61
N LYS A 379 -34.70 -11.91 7.46
CA LYS A 379 -34.88 -13.28 7.98
C LYS A 379 -33.89 -14.26 7.34
N ALA A 380 -33.67 -14.16 6.03
CA ALA A 380 -32.71 -14.98 5.32
C ALA A 380 -31.27 -14.66 5.75
N ALA A 381 -30.93 -13.38 5.93
CA ALA A 381 -29.62 -12.97 6.41
C ALA A 381 -29.33 -13.47 7.85
N ILE A 382 -30.31 -13.38 8.75
CA ILE A 382 -30.21 -13.91 10.11
C ILE A 382 -29.92 -15.41 10.06
N LYS A 383 -30.76 -16.18 9.34
CA LYS A 383 -30.60 -17.63 9.20
C LYS A 383 -29.20 -17.99 8.69
N LEU A 384 -28.75 -17.30 7.64
CA LEU A 384 -27.43 -17.52 7.04
C LEU A 384 -26.29 -17.27 8.04
N LEU A 385 -26.40 -16.22 8.87
CA LEU A 385 -25.39 -15.90 9.89
C LEU A 385 -25.41 -16.89 11.06
N GLU A 386 -26.57 -17.37 11.48
CA GLU A 386 -26.72 -18.39 12.54
C GLU A 386 -26.15 -19.75 12.13
N GLU A 387 -26.33 -20.14 10.87
CA GLU A 387 -25.82 -21.39 10.30
C GLU A 387 -24.32 -21.30 9.94
N SER A 388 -23.75 -20.09 9.94
CA SER A 388 -22.34 -19.89 9.58
C SER A 388 -21.36 -20.37 10.66
N GLU A 389 -20.17 -20.78 10.23
CA GLU A 389 -19.03 -21.05 11.11
C GLU A 389 -18.59 -19.81 11.93
N PHE A 390 -19.01 -18.61 11.52
CA PHE A 390 -18.66 -17.35 12.18
C PHE A 390 -19.67 -16.89 13.22
N LYS A 391 -20.74 -17.67 13.51
CA LYS A 391 -21.84 -17.26 14.39
C LYS A 391 -21.40 -16.76 15.77
N TYR A 392 -20.28 -17.26 16.29
CA TYR A 392 -19.70 -16.83 17.58
C TYR A 392 -18.64 -15.74 17.46
N ARG A 393 -18.29 -15.26 16.26
CA ARG A 393 -17.37 -14.12 16.13
C ARG A 393 -18.03 -12.86 16.67
N PRO A 394 -17.33 -12.02 17.46
CA PRO A 394 -17.91 -10.82 18.09
C PRO A 394 -18.66 -9.90 17.12
N GLY A 395 -18.14 -9.74 15.89
CA GLY A 395 -18.79 -8.93 14.84
C GLY A 395 -20.12 -9.54 14.35
N VAL A 396 -20.20 -10.86 14.21
CA VAL A 396 -21.43 -11.56 13.78
C VAL A 396 -22.46 -11.58 14.90
N ILE A 397 -22.03 -11.81 16.15
CA ILE A 397 -22.91 -11.72 17.33
C ILE A 397 -23.52 -10.32 17.42
N GLY A 398 -22.70 -9.27 17.25
CA GLY A 398 -23.19 -7.89 17.24
C GLY A 398 -24.19 -7.62 16.13
N ALA A 399 -23.96 -8.14 14.92
CA ALA A 399 -24.90 -8.04 13.81
C ALA A 399 -26.22 -8.77 14.13
N LEU A 400 -26.18 -10.03 14.56
CA LEU A 400 -27.36 -10.81 14.94
C LEU A 400 -28.16 -10.15 16.06
N ALA A 401 -27.51 -9.71 17.14
CA ALA A 401 -28.17 -8.99 18.24
C ALA A 401 -28.90 -7.72 17.75
N THR A 402 -28.26 -6.98 16.84
CA THR A 402 -28.85 -5.77 16.23
C THR A 402 -30.07 -6.13 15.39
N LEU A 403 -29.98 -7.18 14.57
CA LEU A 403 -31.06 -7.63 13.70
C LEU A 403 -32.26 -8.15 14.51
N TYR A 404 -32.03 -8.94 15.56
CA TYR A 404 -33.09 -9.40 16.45
C TYR A 404 -33.77 -8.26 17.19
N CYS A 405 -33.00 -7.32 17.73
CA CYS A 405 -33.58 -6.15 18.41
C CYS A 405 -34.40 -5.29 17.44
N ALA A 406 -33.98 -5.20 16.17
CA ALA A 406 -34.73 -4.49 15.13
C ALA A 406 -36.04 -5.20 14.72
N ASP A 407 -36.12 -6.51 14.92
CA ASP A 407 -37.35 -7.30 14.76
C ASP A 407 -38.22 -7.36 16.03
N GLY A 408 -37.76 -6.74 17.14
CA GLY A 408 -38.41 -6.81 18.44
C GLY A 408 -38.25 -8.17 19.15
N ASP A 409 -37.47 -9.09 18.57
CA ASP A 409 -37.25 -10.44 19.09
C ASP A 409 -36.14 -10.46 20.15
N HIS A 410 -36.42 -9.80 21.28
CA HIS A 410 -35.47 -9.73 22.38
C HIS A 410 -35.24 -11.08 23.06
N GLU A 411 -36.22 -11.98 23.02
CA GLU A 411 -36.10 -13.34 23.57
C GLU A 411 -35.07 -14.16 22.79
N ARG A 412 -35.13 -14.16 21.45
CA ARG A 412 -34.14 -14.85 20.63
C ARG A 412 -32.75 -14.25 20.75
N ALA A 413 -32.64 -12.92 20.84
CA ALA A 413 -31.36 -12.26 21.12
C ALA A 413 -30.79 -12.69 22.48
N SER A 414 -31.64 -12.75 23.51
CA SER A 414 -31.27 -13.23 24.84
C SER A 414 -30.82 -14.69 24.80
N GLN A 415 -31.54 -15.56 24.08
CA GLN A 415 -31.16 -16.96 23.94
C GLN A 415 -29.80 -17.14 23.25
N MET A 416 -29.57 -16.40 22.15
CA MET A 416 -28.27 -16.39 21.46
C MET A 416 -27.14 -16.00 22.42
N PHE A 417 -27.32 -14.99 23.27
CA PHE A 417 -26.29 -14.59 24.24
C PHE A 417 -26.03 -15.63 25.32
N LEU A 418 -27.01 -16.46 25.70
CA LEU A 418 -26.77 -17.61 26.56
C LEU A 418 -25.86 -18.63 25.86
N ASP A 419 -26.12 -18.92 24.59
CA ASP A 419 -25.27 -19.83 23.80
C ASP A 419 -23.86 -19.28 23.62
N VAL A 420 -23.73 -17.96 23.41
CA VAL A 420 -22.42 -17.26 23.38
C VAL A 420 -21.69 -17.40 24.71
N HIS A 421 -22.39 -17.23 25.83
CA HIS A 421 -21.80 -17.41 27.15
C HIS A 421 -21.27 -18.83 27.34
N GLN A 422 -22.05 -19.83 26.93
CA GLN A 422 -21.64 -21.23 27.00
C GLN A 422 -20.44 -21.54 26.09
N HIS A 423 -20.38 -20.97 24.90
CA HIS A 423 -19.26 -21.12 23.98
C HIS A 423 -17.96 -20.53 24.55
N TYR A 424 -18.05 -19.35 25.18
CA TYR A 424 -16.90 -18.62 25.73
C TYR A 424 -16.68 -18.81 27.23
N LYS A 425 -17.29 -19.84 27.85
CA LYS A 425 -17.23 -20.04 29.31
C LYS A 425 -15.81 -20.06 29.89
N ASN A 426 -14.82 -20.50 29.11
CA ASN A 426 -13.40 -20.59 29.50
C ASN A 426 -12.57 -19.36 29.09
N ASP A 427 -13.10 -18.45 28.27
CA ASP A 427 -12.38 -17.29 27.71
C ASP A 427 -13.18 -15.97 27.88
N THR A 428 -13.89 -15.86 29.00
CA THR A 428 -14.73 -14.69 29.30
C THR A 428 -13.92 -13.41 29.48
N GLY A 429 -12.62 -13.51 29.75
CA GLY A 429 -11.69 -12.39 29.95
C GLY A 429 -11.18 -11.72 28.66
N SER A 430 -11.52 -12.25 27.48
CA SER A 430 -11.04 -11.70 26.21
C SER A 430 -11.46 -10.24 25.98
N VAL A 431 -10.50 -9.40 25.62
CA VAL A 431 -10.72 -7.97 25.30
C VAL A 431 -11.72 -7.80 24.15
N ALA A 432 -11.72 -8.73 23.20
CA ALA A 432 -12.60 -8.69 22.03
C ALA A 432 -14.08 -8.91 22.39
N LEU A 433 -14.37 -9.53 23.55
CA LEU A 433 -15.74 -9.85 23.99
C LEU A 433 -16.37 -8.76 24.87
N ARG A 434 -15.65 -7.69 25.21
CA ARG A 434 -16.18 -6.62 26.08
C ARG A 434 -17.46 -5.98 25.54
N SER A 435 -17.53 -5.71 24.24
CA SER A 435 -18.73 -5.18 23.60
C SER A 435 -19.88 -6.20 23.59
N VAL A 436 -19.54 -7.48 23.40
CA VAL A 436 -20.49 -8.61 23.40
C VAL A 436 -21.14 -8.73 24.78
N TRP A 437 -20.36 -8.77 25.87
CA TRP A 437 -20.89 -8.87 27.22
C TRP A 437 -21.71 -7.65 27.65
N ARG A 438 -21.32 -6.46 27.19
CA ARG A 438 -22.13 -5.25 27.41
C ARG A 438 -23.50 -5.35 26.75
N ALA A 439 -23.54 -5.78 25.49
CA ALA A 439 -24.79 -5.97 24.76
C ALA A 439 -25.65 -7.09 25.38
N ALA A 440 -25.03 -8.21 25.79
CA ALA A 440 -25.70 -9.32 26.45
C ALA A 440 -26.42 -8.86 27.73
N GLY A 441 -25.73 -8.11 28.60
CA GLY A 441 -26.32 -7.58 29.84
C GLY A 441 -27.54 -6.68 29.58
N GLU A 442 -27.47 -5.82 28.55
CA GLU A 442 -28.58 -4.94 28.18
C GLU A 442 -29.78 -5.70 27.60
N VAL A 443 -29.53 -6.70 26.75
CA VAL A 443 -30.61 -7.54 26.17
C VAL A 443 -31.27 -8.40 27.23
N HIS A 444 -30.49 -9.09 28.08
CA HIS A 444 -31.05 -9.91 29.16
C HIS A 444 -31.90 -9.09 30.15
N GLN A 445 -31.48 -7.85 30.46
CA GLN A 445 -32.27 -6.93 31.30
C GLN A 445 -33.61 -6.57 30.66
N ARG A 446 -33.65 -6.29 29.35
CA ARG A 446 -34.90 -5.96 28.65
C ARG A 446 -35.90 -7.11 28.67
N VAL A 447 -35.42 -8.34 28.65
CA VAL A 447 -36.21 -9.57 28.72
C VAL A 447 -36.58 -9.94 30.17
N GLY A 448 -35.94 -9.32 31.17
CA GLY A 448 -36.15 -9.64 32.59
C GLY A 448 -35.35 -10.85 33.10
N ARG A 449 -34.37 -11.35 32.33
CA ARG A 449 -33.47 -12.44 32.76
C ARG A 449 -32.34 -11.89 33.65
N VAL A 450 -32.67 -11.53 34.89
CA VAL A 450 -31.75 -10.85 35.84
C VAL A 450 -30.47 -11.65 36.11
N SER A 451 -30.57 -12.98 36.29
CA SER A 451 -29.40 -13.84 36.54
C SER A 451 -28.42 -13.85 35.37
N ALA A 452 -28.91 -14.03 34.13
CA ALA A 452 -28.10 -14.00 32.92
C ALA A 452 -27.48 -12.61 32.69
N ALA A 453 -28.23 -11.54 32.99
CA ALA A 453 -27.69 -10.18 32.95
C ALA A 453 -26.54 -9.98 33.95
N ALA A 454 -26.66 -10.53 35.16
CA ALA A 454 -25.60 -10.48 36.16
C ALA A 454 -24.35 -11.24 35.69
N GLN A 455 -24.51 -12.44 35.13
CA GLN A 455 -23.40 -13.22 34.56
C GLN A 455 -22.66 -12.47 33.44
N ALA A 456 -23.40 -11.83 32.53
CA ALA A 456 -22.80 -11.03 31.47
C ALA A 456 -22.02 -9.82 32.01
N HIS A 457 -22.56 -9.11 33.00
CA HIS A 457 -21.86 -7.99 33.64
C HIS A 457 -20.66 -8.44 34.49
N GLU A 458 -20.70 -9.65 35.04
CA GLU A 458 -19.58 -10.27 35.74
C GLU A 458 -18.43 -10.60 34.79
N ALA A 459 -18.72 -11.26 33.66
CA ALA A 459 -17.75 -11.50 32.59
C ALA A 459 -17.13 -10.18 32.09
N LEU A 460 -17.95 -9.14 31.91
CA LEU A 460 -17.47 -7.81 31.54
C LEU A 460 -16.59 -7.17 32.61
N ALA A 461 -16.91 -7.33 33.90
CA ALA A 461 -16.11 -6.81 35.00
C ALA A 461 -14.74 -7.52 35.10
N GLY A 462 -14.69 -8.82 34.77
CA GLY A 462 -13.43 -9.56 34.62
C GLY A 462 -12.58 -9.05 33.45
N ALA A 463 -13.19 -8.90 32.27
CA ALA A 463 -12.50 -8.41 31.07
C ALA A 463 -12.10 -6.91 31.14
N GLN A 464 -12.80 -6.12 31.96
CA GLN A 464 -12.54 -4.69 32.16
C GLN A 464 -12.67 -4.30 33.64
N PRO A 465 -11.64 -4.59 34.47
CA PRO A 465 -11.69 -4.34 35.91
C PRO A 465 -11.94 -2.89 36.30
N HIS A 466 -11.50 -1.93 35.47
CA HIS A 466 -11.68 -0.50 35.74
C HIS A 466 -13.04 0.07 35.31
N ASP A 467 -13.93 -0.73 34.70
CA ASP A 467 -15.27 -0.25 34.29
C ASP A 467 -16.23 -0.16 35.48
N ARG A 468 -16.23 1.02 36.11
CA ARG A 468 -17.09 1.35 37.26
C ARG A 468 -18.59 1.28 36.91
N ARG A 469 -18.99 1.59 35.66
CA ARG A 469 -20.41 1.58 35.27
C ARG A 469 -20.95 0.16 35.22
N SER A 470 -20.19 -0.75 34.62
CA SER A 470 -20.57 -2.16 34.54
C SER A 470 -20.62 -2.81 35.92
N ARG A 471 -19.68 -2.46 36.81
CA ARG A 471 -19.73 -2.88 38.23
C ARG A 471 -20.95 -2.35 38.97
N ALA A 472 -21.32 -1.08 38.80
CA ALA A 472 -22.53 -0.52 39.41
C ALA A 472 -23.81 -1.21 38.90
N ARG A 473 -23.87 -1.54 37.61
CA ARG A 473 -24.97 -2.34 37.03
C ARG A 473 -25.01 -3.74 37.65
N LEU A 474 -23.86 -4.40 37.82
CA LEU A 474 -23.77 -5.72 38.47
C LEU A 474 -24.27 -5.68 39.92
N VAL A 475 -23.87 -4.68 40.72
CA VAL A 475 -24.34 -4.49 42.10
C VAL A 475 -25.86 -4.36 42.13
N LYS A 476 -26.45 -3.56 41.23
CA LYS A 476 -27.91 -3.39 41.14
C LYS A 476 -28.63 -4.70 40.82
N LEU A 477 -28.06 -5.54 39.94
CA LEU A 477 -28.63 -6.82 39.56
C LEU A 477 -28.50 -7.89 40.65
N LEU A 478 -27.40 -7.87 41.41
CA LEU A 478 -27.16 -8.83 42.49
C LEU A 478 -27.89 -8.46 43.79
N ALA A 479 -28.21 -7.18 44.02
CA ALA A 479 -28.83 -6.73 45.27
C ALA A 479 -30.07 -7.55 45.72
N PRO A 480 -30.99 -7.97 44.83
CA PRO A 480 -32.14 -8.79 45.21
C PRO A 480 -31.81 -10.25 45.51
N SER A 481 -30.80 -10.83 44.86
CA SER A 481 -30.50 -12.27 44.90
C SER A 481 -29.33 -12.64 45.81
N ASP A 482 -28.32 -11.77 45.93
CA ASP A 482 -27.10 -11.94 46.70
C ASP A 482 -26.63 -10.59 47.28
N PRO A 483 -27.24 -10.16 48.40
CA PRO A 483 -26.94 -8.86 49.00
C PRO A 483 -25.54 -8.79 49.61
N GLN A 484 -24.95 -9.91 50.03
CA GLN A 484 -23.59 -9.94 50.60
C GLN A 484 -22.56 -9.65 49.52
N ARG A 485 -22.65 -10.34 48.38
CA ARG A 485 -21.77 -10.12 47.23
C ARG A 485 -21.97 -8.75 46.61
N ALA A 486 -23.22 -8.27 46.52
CA ALA A 486 -23.51 -6.91 46.08
C ALA A 486 -22.83 -5.84 46.94
N ARG A 487 -22.82 -6.00 48.28
CA ARG A 487 -22.11 -5.10 49.21
C ARG A 487 -20.59 -5.15 49.02
N ALA A 488 -20.01 -6.34 48.87
CA ALA A 488 -18.58 -6.50 48.63
C ALA A 488 -18.12 -5.80 47.34
N LEU A 489 -18.90 -5.93 46.26
CA LEU A 489 -18.66 -5.23 44.99
C LEU A 489 -18.90 -3.72 45.09
N ALA A 490 -19.92 -3.30 45.85
CA ALA A 490 -20.23 -1.89 46.07
C ALA A 490 -19.12 -1.15 46.85
N ALA A 491 -18.45 -1.81 47.80
CA ALA A 491 -17.32 -1.24 48.55
C ALA A 491 -16.14 -0.84 47.65
N GLN A 492 -16.04 -1.43 46.46
CA GLN A 492 -15.00 -1.10 45.46
C GLN A 492 -15.40 0.06 44.53
N LEU A 493 -16.64 0.55 44.63
CA LEU A 493 -17.08 1.74 43.90
C LEU A 493 -16.72 2.99 44.69
N PRO A 494 -16.40 4.11 44.01
CA PRO A 494 -16.09 5.36 44.70
C PRO A 494 -17.27 5.80 45.58
N PRO A 495 -17.00 6.30 46.80
CA PRO A 495 -18.06 6.77 47.69
C PRO A 495 -18.81 7.93 47.02
N ILE A 496 -20.15 7.88 47.12
CA ILE A 496 -20.99 8.98 46.65
C ILE A 496 -20.82 10.13 47.64
N GLN A 497 -20.06 11.16 47.26
CA GLN A 497 -20.11 12.45 47.94
C GLN A 497 -21.42 13.15 47.53
N LEU A 498 -22.49 12.90 48.29
CA LEU A 498 -23.67 13.74 48.22
C LEU A 498 -23.22 15.14 48.67
N GLN A 499 -23.13 16.09 47.75
CA GLN A 499 -23.05 17.50 48.12
C GLN A 499 -24.27 17.79 49.00
N GLY A 500 -24.00 18.36 50.18
CA GLY A 500 -24.88 18.32 51.35
C GLY A 500 -26.31 18.80 51.13
N ALA A 501 -27.17 18.33 52.04
CA ALA A 501 -28.55 18.76 52.29
C ALA A 501 -29.29 19.27 51.04
N ILE A 502 -29.92 18.35 50.31
CA ILE A 502 -31.04 18.75 49.46
C ILE A 502 -32.09 19.32 50.42
N ASP A 503 -32.30 20.63 50.37
CA ASP A 503 -33.31 21.33 51.14
C ASP A 503 -34.70 20.90 50.63
N ILE A 504 -35.30 19.97 51.37
CA ILE A 504 -36.60 19.37 51.06
C ILE A 504 -37.69 20.44 51.11
N GLU A 505 -37.59 21.42 52.02
CA GLU A 505 -38.53 22.52 52.13
C GLU A 505 -38.43 23.48 50.93
N ALA A 506 -37.23 23.73 50.39
CA ALA A 506 -37.06 24.51 49.16
C ALA A 506 -37.63 23.79 47.92
N LEU A 507 -37.61 22.45 47.90
CA LEU A 507 -38.13 21.65 46.78
C LEU A 507 -39.66 21.47 46.85
N GLU A 508 -40.23 21.43 48.06
CA GLU A 508 -41.68 21.34 48.30
C GLU A 508 -42.38 22.71 48.23
N SER A 509 -41.70 23.78 48.65
CA SER A 509 -42.18 25.16 48.52
C SER A 509 -42.05 25.74 47.11
N SER A 510 -41.25 25.10 46.25
CA SER A 510 -41.18 25.48 44.83
C SER A 510 -42.44 25.01 44.11
N LYS A 511 -43.44 25.89 44.13
CA LYS A 511 -44.61 25.89 43.23
C LYS A 511 -44.15 25.86 41.77
N TRP A 512 -43.87 24.67 41.26
CA TRP A 512 -43.58 24.42 39.84
C TRP A 512 -44.78 23.87 39.08
N MET A 513 -45.90 23.67 39.78
CA MET A 513 -47.23 23.58 39.19
C MET A 513 -47.76 25.01 39.03
N MET A 514 -47.61 25.57 37.83
CA MET A 514 -48.42 26.64 37.18
C MET A 514 -47.54 27.72 36.50
N GLY A 515 -47.45 27.61 35.17
CA GLY A 515 -47.75 28.71 34.25
C GLY A 515 -46.83 29.94 34.21
N ALA A 516 -46.25 30.17 33.03
CA ALA A 516 -45.43 31.31 32.69
C ALA A 516 -46.13 32.70 32.80
N LYS A 517 -45.29 33.71 33.09
CA LYS A 517 -45.40 35.18 32.86
C LYS A 517 -45.56 36.02 34.14
N VAL A 518 -44.92 37.21 34.11
CA VAL A 518 -44.92 38.29 35.12
C VAL A 518 -44.01 37.95 36.33
N VAL A 519 -42.99 38.70 36.76
CA VAL A 519 -42.86 40.14 37.06
C VAL A 519 -41.38 40.55 36.96
N LYS A 520 -41.14 41.79 36.51
CA LYS A 520 -39.86 42.49 36.33
C LYS A 520 -39.92 43.74 37.23
N LYS A 521 -38.77 44.20 37.79
CA LYS A 521 -38.54 45.44 38.59
C LYS A 521 -39.06 45.35 40.05
N THR A 522 -38.45 45.89 41.12
CA THR A 522 -37.51 47.00 41.42
C THR A 522 -37.14 46.85 42.93
N VAL A 523 -35.98 47.23 43.48
CA VAL A 523 -35.58 48.58 43.98
C VAL A 523 -34.16 48.46 44.60
N GLN A 524 -33.32 49.49 44.41
CA GLN A 524 -32.04 49.78 45.08
C GLN A 524 -32.22 50.82 46.20
N SER A 525 -31.39 50.81 47.26
CA SER A 525 -30.89 52.06 47.88
C SER A 525 -29.75 51.88 48.91
N LYS A 526 -28.75 52.78 48.78
CA LYS A 526 -27.82 53.38 49.77
C LYS A 526 -26.44 52.74 50.07
N GLN A 527 -25.48 53.66 50.21
CA GLN A 527 -24.03 53.66 49.92
C GLN A 527 -23.35 54.60 50.95
N GLU A 528 -22.18 54.24 51.49
CA GLU A 528 -21.07 55.07 52.05
C GLU A 528 -20.09 54.15 52.81
N GLN A 529 -18.76 54.28 52.91
CA GLN A 529 -17.62 54.77 52.09
C GLN A 529 -16.34 54.11 52.70
N SER A 530 -15.30 53.86 51.88
CA SER A 530 -14.23 52.84 52.07
C SER A 530 -12.90 53.36 52.67
N PRO A 531 -11.93 52.46 53.00
CA PRO A 531 -10.72 52.30 52.14
C PRO A 531 -10.11 50.85 52.14
N GLY A 532 -9.59 50.23 51.07
CA GLY A 532 -9.24 50.65 49.70
C GLY A 532 -9.34 49.48 48.68
N THR A 533 -9.42 49.86 47.41
CA THR A 533 -10.19 49.32 46.26
C THR A 533 -9.36 48.63 45.16
N PRO A 534 -9.95 48.04 44.07
CA PRO A 534 -11.39 47.96 43.71
C PRO A 534 -11.93 46.58 43.22
N GLY A 535 -13.12 46.21 43.72
CA GLY A 535 -14.26 45.65 42.96
C GLY A 535 -14.18 44.20 42.48
N SER A 536 -14.73 43.20 43.19
CA SER A 536 -16.15 42.82 43.36
C SER A 536 -16.81 42.17 42.14
N GLU A 537 -17.26 40.92 42.32
CA GLU A 537 -18.30 40.32 41.48
C GLU A 537 -19.62 41.10 41.62
N LEU A 538 -20.29 41.39 40.51
CA LEU A 538 -21.74 41.40 40.41
C LEU A 538 -22.10 40.88 39.02
N GLY A 539 -22.69 39.67 39.02
CA GLY A 539 -23.22 39.05 37.83
C GLY A 539 -24.44 39.76 37.28
N VAL A 540 -24.84 39.37 36.06
CA VAL A 540 -26.22 39.30 35.61
C VAL A 540 -26.21 38.49 34.31
N THR A 541 -26.83 37.31 34.41
CA THR A 541 -27.74 36.69 33.44
C THR A 541 -27.32 36.53 31.97
N LYS A 542 -27.57 35.31 31.48
CA LYS A 542 -27.98 34.97 30.10
C LYS A 542 -27.08 35.51 28.99
N LYS A 543 -26.06 34.72 28.64
CA LYS A 543 -25.51 34.75 27.27
C LYS A 543 -26.53 34.16 26.30
N GLN A 544 -27.41 35.01 25.79
CA GLN A 544 -27.88 34.89 24.41
C GLN A 544 -26.65 34.94 23.49
N LYS A 545 -26.66 34.07 22.46
CA LYS A 545 -25.67 34.01 21.39
C LYS A 545 -25.39 35.41 20.84
N ARG A 546 -24.25 36.01 21.20
CA ARG A 546 -23.72 37.21 20.54
C ARG A 546 -22.70 36.77 19.49
N LYS A 547 -23.00 37.10 18.23
CA LYS A 547 -22.03 37.14 17.12
C LYS A 547 -20.77 37.89 17.61
N ARG A 548 -19.58 37.34 17.36
CA ARG A 548 -18.31 38.00 17.69
C ARG A 548 -18.30 39.42 17.12
N LYS A 549 -17.98 40.42 17.95
CA LYS A 549 -17.70 41.78 17.49
C LYS A 549 -16.45 41.78 16.62
N THR A 550 -16.54 42.43 15.47
CA THR A 550 -15.45 42.70 14.55
C THR A 550 -14.37 43.51 15.28
N LYS A 551 -13.10 43.07 15.24
CA LYS A 551 -11.96 43.86 15.70
C LYS A 551 -11.72 44.99 14.68
N LEU A 552 -12.23 46.19 14.92
CA LEU A 552 -11.69 47.41 14.33
C LEU A 552 -10.77 48.10 15.36
N PRO A 553 -9.63 48.69 14.93
CA PRO A 553 -8.77 49.47 15.82
C PRO A 553 -9.49 50.73 16.35
N PRO A 554 -9.07 51.28 17.50
CA PRO A 554 -9.75 52.41 18.16
C PRO A 554 -9.88 53.71 17.35
N ASN A 555 -9.09 53.91 16.29
CA ASN A 555 -9.05 55.15 15.49
C ASN A 555 -9.35 54.94 13.99
N ALA A 556 -10.32 54.09 13.66
CA ALA A 556 -10.69 53.83 12.26
C ALA A 556 -11.72 54.87 11.74
N ASP A 557 -11.29 55.71 10.79
CA ASP A 557 -12.18 56.56 10.00
C ASP A 557 -12.99 55.69 9.01
N LEU A 558 -14.29 55.57 9.26
CA LEU A 558 -15.21 54.70 8.50
C LEU A 558 -15.62 55.28 7.13
N SER A 559 -15.19 56.50 6.81
CA SER A 559 -15.48 57.15 5.52
C SER A 559 -14.52 56.72 4.41
N LYS A 560 -13.40 56.07 4.74
CA LYS A 560 -12.41 55.60 3.77
C LYS A 560 -12.55 54.09 3.54
N PRO A 561 -12.53 53.61 2.27
CA PRO A 561 -12.54 52.19 2.00
C PRO A 561 -11.27 51.54 2.59
N PRO A 562 -11.38 50.34 3.20
CA PRO A 562 -10.22 49.63 3.71
C PRO A 562 -9.24 49.28 2.58
N ASP A 563 -7.95 49.19 2.94
CA ASP A 563 -6.85 48.85 2.03
C ASP A 563 -7.20 47.66 1.11
N PRO A 564 -7.15 47.83 -0.23
CA PRO A 564 -7.44 46.78 -1.21
C PRO A 564 -6.59 45.52 -1.04
N GLU A 565 -5.40 45.61 -0.44
CA GLU A 565 -4.46 44.48 -0.29
C GLU A 565 -4.55 43.79 1.08
N ARG A 566 -5.55 44.16 1.90
CA ARG A 566 -5.74 43.62 3.26
C ARG A 566 -5.97 42.11 3.30
N TRP A 567 -6.61 41.56 2.28
CA TRP A 567 -6.91 40.13 2.16
C TRP A 567 -5.74 39.32 1.59
N LEU A 568 -4.70 39.99 1.09
CA LEU A 568 -3.47 39.33 0.65
C LEU A 568 -2.59 38.96 1.87
N PRO A 569 -1.88 37.81 1.81
CA PRO A 569 -0.81 37.47 2.73
C PRO A 569 0.20 38.62 2.89
N LYS A 570 0.75 38.81 4.09
CA LYS A 570 1.57 40.01 4.42
C LYS A 570 2.77 40.22 3.48
N TYR A 571 3.29 39.17 2.85
CA TYR A 571 4.42 39.21 1.93
C TYR A 571 4.05 39.58 0.49
N GLU A 572 2.76 39.58 0.14
CA GLU A 572 2.20 39.96 -1.17
C GLU A 572 1.69 41.41 -1.20
N ARG A 573 1.73 42.12 -0.07
CA ARG A 573 1.31 43.53 0.02
C ARG A 573 2.41 44.46 -0.47
N THR A 574 2.04 45.49 -1.22
CA THR A 574 2.93 46.56 -1.73
C THR A 574 3.74 47.25 -0.62
N ALA A 575 3.22 47.33 0.60
CA ALA A 575 3.94 47.89 1.75
C ALA A 575 4.99 46.94 2.38
N TYR A 576 5.11 45.70 1.92
CA TYR A 576 6.03 44.72 2.49
C TYR A 576 7.46 44.89 1.95
N ARG A 577 8.35 45.41 2.80
CA ARG A 577 9.81 45.37 2.56
C ARG A 577 10.42 44.12 3.18
N LYS A 578 10.90 43.18 2.36
CA LYS A 578 11.77 42.07 2.81
C LYS A 578 13.03 42.65 3.46
N ARG A 579 13.41 42.18 4.64
CA ARG A 579 14.77 42.37 5.16
C ARG A 579 15.72 41.64 4.20
N ARG A 580 16.70 42.37 3.64
CA ARG A 580 17.75 41.78 2.79
C ARG A 580 18.55 40.76 3.63
N GLY A 581 18.67 39.55 3.11
CA GLY A 581 19.48 38.47 3.69
C GLY A 581 18.63 37.25 4.01
N VAL A 582 19.08 36.08 3.56
CA VAL A 582 18.43 34.76 3.61
C VAL A 582 17.54 34.48 2.39
N ARG A 583 18.19 34.03 1.31
CA ARG A 583 17.55 33.26 0.24
C ARG A 583 17.21 31.87 0.80
N ARG A 584 15.92 31.55 0.86
CA ARG A 584 15.41 30.17 0.78
C ARG A 584 14.21 30.21 -0.16
N ASP A 585 14.42 29.83 -1.42
CA ASP A 585 13.32 29.59 -2.34
C ASP A 585 12.73 28.20 -2.02
N VAL A 586 11.61 28.25 -1.33
CA VAL A 586 10.63 27.17 -1.22
C VAL A 586 9.56 27.44 -2.26
N ILE A 587 9.42 26.57 -3.26
CA ILE A 587 8.19 26.49 -4.08
C ILE A 587 7.74 25.02 -4.20
N LYS A 588 6.73 24.69 -3.40
CA LYS A 588 5.57 23.82 -3.71
C LYS A 588 4.40 24.80 -3.90
N GLY A 589 3.47 24.79 -4.86
CA GLY A 589 3.17 23.98 -6.04
C GLY A 589 1.73 24.31 -6.52
N SER A 590 1.40 23.89 -7.76
CA SER A 590 0.08 23.57 -8.36
C SER A 590 -0.84 24.63 -9.05
N GLN A 591 -0.94 24.43 -10.39
CA GLN A 591 -2.05 24.57 -11.37
C GLN A 591 -2.68 25.95 -11.66
N GLY A 592 -2.79 26.45 -12.90
CA GLY A 592 -2.37 25.99 -14.23
C GLY A 592 -2.92 26.91 -15.32
N MET A 593 -2.15 27.20 -16.38
CA MET A 593 -2.62 27.51 -17.74
C MET A 593 -1.43 27.64 -18.72
N THR A 594 -1.62 26.99 -19.87
CA THR A 594 -1.07 27.26 -21.22
C THR A 594 0.42 27.07 -21.53
N THR A 595 0.61 26.20 -22.52
CA THR A 595 1.76 25.96 -23.41
C THR A 595 2.35 27.23 -24.03
N ALA A 596 3.64 27.46 -23.84
CA ALA A 596 4.64 27.93 -24.82
C ALA A 596 5.85 28.55 -24.08
N ALA A 597 7.06 28.17 -24.53
CA ALA A 597 8.38 28.56 -24.00
C ALA A 597 8.67 27.99 -22.60
N VAL A 598 9.80 27.34 -22.34
CA VAL A 598 11.17 27.80 -22.62
C VAL A 598 12.09 26.59 -22.84
N ASP A 599 12.57 26.42 -24.08
CA ASP A 599 13.90 25.91 -24.35
C ASP A 599 14.89 27.01 -23.97
N GLN A 600 15.64 26.81 -22.89
CA GLN A 600 16.90 27.49 -22.64
C GLN A 600 17.62 26.73 -21.51
N TYR A 601 18.89 26.41 -21.76
CA TYR A 601 19.85 25.74 -20.89
C TYR A 601 19.93 24.20 -20.99
N ASP A 602 20.06 23.70 -22.22
CA ASP A 602 20.87 22.50 -22.50
C ASP A 602 22.32 22.97 -22.77
N MET A 603 23.23 22.58 -21.87
CA MET A 603 24.68 22.83 -21.93
C MET A 603 25.39 21.49 -22.11
N SER A 604 25.16 20.82 -23.24
CA SER A 604 25.93 19.64 -23.63
C SER A 604 26.36 19.75 -25.09
N LYS A 605 27.54 20.37 -25.31
CA LYS A 605 28.53 20.07 -26.36
C LYS A 605 29.61 21.16 -26.41
N GLN A 606 30.72 20.89 -25.73
CA GLN A 606 32.04 21.26 -26.25
C GLN A 606 32.90 20.00 -26.28
N PRO A 607 33.53 19.75 -27.43
CA PRO A 607 34.94 19.43 -27.39
C PRO A 607 35.75 20.40 -28.24
N VAL A 608 36.92 20.69 -27.67
CA VAL A 608 38.10 21.34 -28.25
C VAL A 608 38.50 20.77 -29.62
N SER A 609 38.88 21.65 -30.55
CA SER A 609 40.09 21.45 -31.38
C SER A 609 40.46 22.74 -32.14
N ALA A 610 41.76 22.87 -32.38
CA ALA A 610 42.45 24.04 -32.90
C ALA A 610 42.18 24.31 -34.40
N SER A 611 42.26 25.60 -34.75
CA SER A 611 42.43 26.20 -36.09
C SER A 611 43.62 25.59 -36.88
N PRO A 612 43.75 25.75 -38.23
CA PRO A 612 43.40 26.99 -38.93
C PRO A 612 42.90 26.94 -40.40
N ALA A 613 42.46 28.14 -40.81
CA ALA A 613 42.57 28.76 -42.13
C ALA A 613 41.60 28.37 -43.26
N GLY A 614 41.02 29.41 -43.87
CA GLY A 614 40.85 29.45 -45.32
C GLY A 614 39.48 29.83 -45.86
N ALA A 615 39.22 31.14 -45.93
CA ALA A 615 38.52 31.85 -47.00
C ALA A 615 37.01 31.59 -47.29
N GLY A 616 36.27 32.70 -47.45
CA GLY A 616 35.23 32.77 -48.47
C GLY A 616 33.92 33.47 -48.12
N ALA A 617 33.93 34.81 -48.22
CA ALA A 617 32.83 35.67 -48.72
C ALA A 617 31.42 35.58 -48.06
N ALA A 618 31.01 36.61 -47.31
CA ALA A 618 30.22 37.77 -47.79
C ALA A 618 28.70 37.54 -47.65
N ALA A 619 27.84 38.42 -47.13
CA ALA A 619 27.98 39.76 -46.57
C ALA A 619 26.65 40.18 -45.87
N LYS A 620 26.75 41.25 -45.06
CA LYS A 620 25.73 42.28 -44.75
C LYS A 620 24.62 42.00 -43.70
N SER A 621 24.89 42.54 -42.51
CA SER A 621 23.96 43.24 -41.59
C SER A 621 23.35 44.50 -42.24
N PRO A 622 22.52 45.36 -41.57
CA PRO A 622 21.92 45.28 -40.22
C PRO A 622 20.41 45.69 -40.12
N ARG A 623 19.75 45.27 -39.02
CA ARG A 623 18.98 46.04 -37.98
C ARG A 623 18.18 47.33 -38.37
N PRO A 624 17.30 47.86 -37.48
CA PRO A 624 15.90 47.51 -37.12
C PRO A 624 14.91 48.71 -37.30
N GLU A 625 13.60 48.54 -37.03
CA GLU A 625 12.77 49.52 -36.28
C GLU A 625 11.34 49.00 -36.00
N LYS A 626 10.73 49.57 -34.94
CA LYS A 626 9.41 49.30 -34.33
C LYS A 626 8.34 50.31 -34.85
N PRO A 627 7.17 50.54 -34.19
CA PRO A 627 5.98 49.70 -33.91
C PRO A 627 4.65 50.42 -34.34
N ALA A 628 3.50 49.93 -33.80
CA ALA A 628 2.14 50.51 -33.77
C ALA A 628 1.25 50.15 -34.99
N ASP A 629 -0.06 49.87 -34.91
CA ASP A 629 -1.06 50.45 -34.01
C ASP A 629 -2.29 49.56 -33.79
N SER A 630 -3.03 49.95 -32.76
CA SER A 630 -4.32 49.42 -32.30
C SER A 630 -5.50 49.71 -33.23
N ALA A 631 -6.59 48.92 -33.12
CA ALA A 631 -7.91 49.38 -32.64
C ALA A 631 -9.14 48.66 -33.29
N TRP A 632 -10.06 48.20 -32.41
CA TRP A 632 -11.53 48.38 -32.44
C TRP A 632 -12.35 47.95 -33.69
N GLN A 633 -13.58 47.45 -33.65
CA GLN A 633 -14.54 46.92 -32.66
C GLN A 633 -15.80 46.52 -33.47
N ARG A 634 -16.51 45.45 -33.04
CA ARG A 634 -17.99 45.23 -33.08
C ARG A 634 -18.69 45.28 -34.47
N LYS A 635 -19.82 44.61 -34.76
CA LYS A 635 -20.95 44.04 -34.00
C LYS A 635 -21.84 43.24 -34.98
N GLN A 636 -22.57 42.25 -34.47
CA GLN A 636 -23.96 41.83 -34.77
C GLN A 636 -24.06 40.30 -34.74
N GLN A 637 -24.69 39.69 -33.71
CA GLN A 637 -26.12 39.31 -33.66
C GLN A 637 -26.47 38.38 -34.85
N GLN A 638 -26.92 37.12 -34.72
CA GLN A 638 -28.01 36.62 -33.88
C GLN A 638 -28.05 35.06 -33.88
N LYS A 639 -28.91 34.51 -33.00
CA LYS A 639 -29.15 33.10 -32.65
C LYS A 639 -29.53 32.17 -33.83
N LYS A 640 -29.16 30.89 -33.74
CA LYS A 640 -30.12 29.76 -33.79
C LYS A 640 -29.51 28.45 -33.25
N LYS A 641 -30.23 27.83 -32.31
CA LYS A 641 -30.08 26.44 -31.89
C LYS A 641 -30.55 25.51 -33.02
N GLY A 642 -29.88 24.38 -33.23
CA GLY A 642 -30.38 23.27 -34.01
C GLY A 642 -29.47 22.04 -33.88
N LYS A 643 -29.97 21.00 -33.21
CA LYS A 643 -29.38 19.66 -33.09
C LYS A 643 -29.44 18.91 -34.43
N GLY A 644 -28.48 18.01 -34.68
CA GLY A 644 -28.55 16.92 -35.67
C GLY A 644 -27.13 16.54 -36.13
N ARG A 645 -26.42 15.61 -35.47
CA ARG A 645 -26.40 14.14 -35.64
C ARG A 645 -26.01 13.66 -37.05
N LYS A 646 -24.88 12.92 -37.09
CA LYS A 646 -24.33 12.05 -38.16
C LYS A 646 -23.84 12.80 -39.42
N TRP A 647 -22.66 12.54 -39.96
CA TRP A 647 -21.87 11.30 -40.02
C TRP A 647 -20.45 11.45 -39.50
#